data_AF-A0A1S1CQH9-F1
#
_entry.id   AF-A0A1S1CQH9-F1
#
_cell.length_a   1.000
_cell.length_b   1.000
_cell.length_c   1.000
_cell.angle_alpha   90.00
_cell.angle_beta   90.00
_cell.angle_gamma   90.00
#
_symmetry.space_group_name_H-M   'P 1'
#
loop_
_entity.id
_entity.type
_entity.pdbx_description
1 polymer ?
#
loop_
_entity_poly.entity_id
_entity_poly.type
_entity_poly.pdbx_seq_one_letter_code
_entity_poly.pdbx_strand_id
1 'polypeptide(L)'
;MQTLTYSVQRGSRQRWMLLAVLLTIAALILSACGAKIETQLGLESADKGVRTMQVSFDLKDNQDKIKGGTQALDASLRKHLPSGLEYGGIQSEGDKARATFTLPFSSIDEYRSKVASILKASGTDTEPQISIINSSQGLVQGIQVKENFTSKELLGWVPEALVVDGVIESSRKSSVFSSDGDTTVKFGDKEVKNSGGSTISAKDVQDRGFKGVLIQASEKDGGYDVVISFIAKEIMSSETSSAVDAFLNQVKPDGAELKKGLDASEAKSYAPSASTNAAKEEIGRTMTFHASSSQDLSDKIKKVLGASTTDLTFTRDVTEESHVFKVEKTVSGTLDCSLLCSPEGYGVALSLKNSDGDSYSSASSSSSSSSSSSSSTSNKTMPTFTLVSSKTVTMKNVKMATSLGLDGSMEARILYSFPTSDIAGAEQKLKDSLAGGGDDETEVRQDGDSTIVSVKIRGKDQDEFNQRLGSYLNGSKITVTREGGYHPFGSDYTVRPEVNPASKMGSSYYQVPFEFTFKAPAFSSLDQQKVRTANPRYVEAGIEFTVNGGELSMKSDRGVFATRDLQIPASGLSMTDLIVNGIILALVLAGLILLFLFRKKIAAARAKGRERREATAAAYAATAPAAAGAAGAAYGAAQGYAAPAQGAPAQDAYQQQAAYPAQGGYQPQQGAAYAAGDDSPTQVFSPQTVAQPGAAQPGAAQSGAAQPAQGEADPTIAMPAQAPAQDAPQQPAQPQYGQQQPAQPAQPTQFGDTDGDVLQ
;
A
#
# COMPACT_ATOMS: atom_id res chain seq x y z
N MET A 1 -24.21 -109.93 -35.69
CA MET A 1 -23.42 -108.73 -36.05
C MET A 1 -22.23 -108.69 -35.10
N GLN A 2 -21.16 -109.41 -35.44
CA GLN A 2 -19.99 -108.90 -36.18
C GLN A 2 -19.19 -107.85 -35.40
N THR A 3 -18.04 -108.32 -34.90
CA THR A 3 -16.90 -107.56 -34.43
C THR A 3 -16.31 -106.69 -35.53
N LEU A 4 -15.78 -105.52 -35.16
CA LEU A 4 -14.79 -104.81 -35.96
C LEU A 4 -13.78 -104.08 -35.06
N THR A 5 -12.60 -104.68 -34.94
CA THR A 5 -11.40 -104.07 -34.37
C THR A 5 -10.86 -103.00 -35.32
N TYR A 6 -10.43 -101.86 -34.80
CA TYR A 6 -9.59 -100.92 -35.54
C TYR A 6 -8.30 -100.62 -34.77
N SER A 7 -7.19 -101.17 -35.25
CA SER A 7 -5.84 -100.92 -34.74
C SER A 7 -5.07 -100.08 -35.75
N VAL A 8 -4.92 -98.77 -35.52
CA VAL A 8 -4.15 -97.88 -36.42
C VAL A 8 -3.21 -96.94 -35.64
N GLN A 9 -1.92 -97.15 -35.89
CA GLN A 9 -0.76 -96.24 -35.77
C GLN A 9 -0.53 -95.46 -34.46
N ARG A 10 0.25 -96.10 -33.59
CA ARG A 10 0.97 -95.55 -32.43
C ARG A 10 2.18 -94.66 -32.83
N GLY A 11 2.03 -93.79 -33.84
CA GLY A 11 3.16 -93.09 -34.49
C GLY A 11 3.18 -91.55 -34.37
N SER A 12 2.04 -90.89 -34.20
CA SER A 12 1.94 -89.41 -34.23
C SER A 12 1.85 -88.76 -32.84
N ARG A 13 1.14 -89.37 -31.89
CA ARG A 13 0.92 -88.81 -30.54
C ARG A 13 2.21 -88.57 -29.77
N GLN A 14 3.23 -89.42 -29.90
CA GLN A 14 4.49 -89.24 -29.15
C GLN A 14 5.30 -88.05 -29.68
N ARG A 15 5.28 -87.76 -30.99
CA ARG A 15 5.90 -86.56 -31.56
C ARG A 15 5.14 -85.29 -31.19
N TRP A 16 3.81 -85.31 -31.16
CA TRP A 16 3.00 -84.15 -30.73
C TRP A 16 3.03 -83.91 -29.21
N MET A 17 3.08 -84.96 -28.39
CA MET A 17 3.35 -84.82 -26.95
C MET A 17 4.78 -84.34 -26.69
N LEU A 18 5.79 -84.85 -27.39
CA LEU A 18 7.15 -84.33 -27.29
C LEU A 18 7.24 -82.88 -27.75
N LEU A 19 6.54 -82.47 -28.81
CA LEU A 19 6.51 -81.07 -29.26
C LEU A 19 5.76 -80.18 -28.27
N ALA A 20 4.63 -80.63 -27.71
CA ALA A 20 3.87 -79.89 -26.70
C ALA A 20 4.65 -79.77 -25.38
N VAL A 21 5.35 -80.82 -24.97
CA VAL A 21 6.24 -80.84 -23.78
C VAL A 21 7.51 -80.02 -24.03
N LEU A 22 8.10 -80.05 -25.23
CA LEU A 22 9.20 -79.14 -25.60
C LEU A 22 8.73 -77.69 -25.71
N LEU A 23 7.49 -77.43 -26.12
CA LEU A 23 6.92 -76.07 -26.15
C LEU A 23 6.53 -75.58 -24.76
N THR A 24 6.04 -76.42 -23.85
CA THR A 24 5.84 -76.02 -22.44
C THR A 24 7.15 -75.91 -21.67
N ILE A 25 8.15 -76.76 -21.93
CA ILE A 25 9.50 -76.63 -21.36
C ILE A 25 10.21 -75.40 -21.95
N ALA A 26 10.10 -75.13 -23.26
CA ALA A 26 10.63 -73.90 -23.84
C ALA A 26 9.92 -72.66 -23.28
N ALA A 27 8.59 -72.69 -23.10
CA ALA A 27 7.85 -71.63 -22.43
C ALA A 27 8.27 -71.47 -20.96
N LEU A 28 8.58 -72.57 -20.25
CA LEU A 28 9.12 -72.53 -18.89
C LEU A 28 10.51 -71.87 -18.87
N ILE A 29 11.41 -72.28 -19.77
CA ILE A 29 12.77 -71.75 -19.91
C ILE A 29 12.75 -70.26 -20.35
N LEU A 30 11.79 -69.86 -21.17
CA LEU A 30 11.52 -68.46 -21.51
C LEU A 30 10.94 -67.63 -20.34
N SER A 31 10.52 -68.26 -19.25
CA SER A 31 9.92 -67.59 -18.07
C SER A 31 10.81 -67.52 -16.83
N ALA A 32 11.92 -68.28 -16.76
CA ALA A 32 12.66 -68.56 -15.53
C ALA A 32 14.09 -67.97 -15.48
N CYS A 33 14.28 -66.70 -15.88
CA CYS A 33 15.63 -66.12 -16.04
C CYS A 33 15.84 -64.66 -15.60
N GLY A 34 14.82 -63.96 -15.09
CA GLY A 34 14.95 -62.57 -14.66
C GLY A 34 14.42 -62.35 -13.24
N ALA A 35 14.87 -61.29 -12.58
CA ALA A 35 14.47 -60.95 -11.23
C ALA A 35 13.04 -60.37 -11.17
N LYS A 36 12.32 -60.64 -10.08
CA LYS A 36 11.01 -60.05 -9.72
C LYS A 36 11.24 -58.83 -8.84
N ILE A 37 10.56 -57.71 -9.12
CA ILE A 37 10.67 -56.46 -8.34
C ILE A 37 9.41 -56.27 -7.47
N GLU A 38 9.49 -56.59 -6.18
CA GLU A 38 8.41 -56.29 -5.22
C GLU A 38 8.58 -54.88 -4.64
N THR A 39 7.49 -54.12 -4.50
CA THR A 39 7.55 -52.71 -4.11
C THR A 39 6.63 -52.42 -2.91
N GLN A 40 7.15 -51.63 -1.97
CA GLN A 40 6.36 -51.06 -0.89
C GLN A 40 6.64 -49.57 -0.76
N LEU A 41 5.60 -48.74 -0.85
CA LEU A 41 5.66 -47.34 -0.45
C LEU A 41 5.10 -47.21 0.96
N GLY A 42 5.97 -47.01 1.95
CA GLY A 42 5.58 -46.72 3.31
C GLY A 42 5.53 -45.21 3.55
N LEU A 43 4.37 -44.68 3.89
CA LEU A 43 4.17 -43.28 4.27
C LEU A 43 4.15 -43.17 5.80
N GLU A 44 5.01 -42.32 6.34
CA GLU A 44 5.01 -41.96 7.76
C GLU A 44 4.04 -40.79 8.01
N SER A 45 4.01 -39.84 7.08
CA SER A 45 3.16 -38.64 7.08
C SER A 45 2.73 -38.30 5.65
N ALA A 46 2.25 -37.08 5.40
CA ALA A 46 1.82 -36.64 4.07
C ALA A 46 2.97 -36.29 3.13
N ASP A 47 4.10 -35.94 3.72
CA ASP A 47 5.31 -35.42 3.12
C ASP A 47 6.49 -36.39 3.24
N LYS A 48 6.54 -37.22 4.30
CA LYS A 48 7.64 -38.14 4.59
C LYS A 48 7.28 -39.61 4.37
N GLY A 49 8.22 -40.37 3.81
CA GLY A 49 8.10 -41.82 3.66
C GLY A 49 9.36 -42.49 3.09
N VAL A 50 9.22 -43.78 2.79
CA VAL A 50 10.27 -44.60 2.18
C VAL A 50 9.64 -45.52 1.12
N ARG A 51 10.15 -45.44 -0.11
CA ARG A 51 9.89 -46.48 -1.13
C ARG A 51 10.95 -47.56 -0.99
N THR A 52 10.53 -48.78 -0.72
CA THR A 52 11.39 -49.98 -0.67
C THR A 52 11.13 -50.83 -1.92
N MET A 53 12.18 -51.18 -2.64
CA MET A 53 12.14 -52.04 -3.83
C MET A 53 13.02 -53.27 -3.59
N GLN A 54 12.41 -54.46 -3.61
CA GLN A 54 13.08 -55.73 -3.34
C GLN A 54 13.16 -56.56 -4.63
N VAL A 55 14.38 -56.72 -5.13
CA VAL A 55 14.70 -57.44 -6.36
C VAL A 55 15.09 -58.86 -5.99
N SER A 56 14.16 -59.81 -6.18
CA SER A 56 14.36 -61.22 -5.85
C SER A 56 14.69 -62.05 -7.08
N PHE A 57 15.72 -62.91 -7.00
CA PHE A 57 16.20 -63.76 -8.09
C PHE A 57 16.74 -65.10 -7.55
N ASP A 58 16.83 -66.11 -8.42
CA ASP A 58 17.42 -67.40 -8.09
C ASP A 58 18.92 -67.42 -8.45
N LEU A 59 19.76 -67.92 -7.55
CA LEU A 59 21.21 -67.98 -7.70
C LEU A 59 21.66 -69.12 -8.60
N LYS A 60 20.96 -70.25 -8.54
CA LYS A 60 21.28 -71.47 -9.27
C LYS A 60 20.91 -71.32 -10.74
N ASP A 61 19.74 -70.76 -11.02
CA ASP A 61 19.32 -70.45 -12.39
C ASP A 61 20.23 -69.40 -13.04
N ASN A 62 20.94 -68.57 -12.27
CA ASN A 62 21.78 -67.49 -12.80
C ASN A 62 23.29 -67.70 -12.64
N GLN A 63 23.73 -68.86 -12.13
CA GLN A 63 25.14 -69.16 -11.86
C GLN A 63 26.05 -68.98 -13.09
N ASP A 64 25.64 -69.51 -14.25
CA ASP A 64 26.39 -69.39 -15.52
C ASP A 64 26.17 -68.05 -16.25
N LYS A 65 25.33 -67.17 -15.71
CA LYS A 65 24.90 -65.90 -16.35
C LYS A 65 25.53 -64.66 -15.70
N ILE A 66 25.96 -64.77 -14.45
CA ILE A 66 26.54 -63.69 -13.65
C ILE A 66 28.05 -63.95 -13.50
N LYS A 67 28.86 -63.28 -14.34
CA LYS A 67 30.32 -63.39 -14.33
C LYS A 67 30.87 -62.77 -13.05
N GLY A 68 31.63 -63.56 -12.28
CA GLY A 68 32.10 -63.19 -10.94
C GLY A 68 31.06 -63.38 -9.81
N GLY A 69 29.90 -63.96 -10.10
CA GLY A 69 28.89 -64.31 -9.10
C GLY A 69 28.29 -63.13 -8.34
N THR A 70 27.71 -63.42 -7.18
CA THR A 70 27.02 -62.41 -6.34
C THR A 70 27.93 -61.30 -5.84
N GLN A 71 29.23 -61.55 -5.66
CA GLN A 71 30.19 -60.53 -5.25
C GLN A 71 30.43 -59.47 -6.34
N ALA A 72 30.58 -59.90 -7.60
CA ALA A 72 30.68 -58.97 -8.72
C ALA A 72 29.37 -58.21 -8.97
N LEU A 73 28.23 -58.88 -8.77
CA LEU A 73 26.90 -58.26 -8.82
C LEU A 73 26.75 -57.15 -7.75
N ASP A 74 27.04 -57.45 -6.47
CA ASP A 74 26.96 -56.48 -5.37
C ASP A 74 27.92 -55.29 -5.56
N ALA A 75 29.14 -55.56 -6.03
CA ALA A 75 30.13 -54.52 -6.32
C ALA A 75 29.69 -53.58 -7.45
N SER A 76 29.11 -54.11 -8.53
CA SER A 76 28.60 -53.32 -9.65
C SER A 76 27.40 -52.46 -9.23
N LEU A 77 26.46 -53.04 -8.47
CA LEU A 77 25.31 -52.31 -7.92
C LEU A 77 25.73 -51.15 -6.99
N ARG A 78 26.77 -51.33 -6.17
CA ARG A 78 27.34 -50.25 -5.34
C ARG A 78 28.04 -49.17 -6.16
N LYS A 79 28.77 -49.56 -7.22
CA LYS A 79 29.58 -48.67 -8.05
C LYS A 79 28.74 -47.69 -8.87
N HIS A 80 27.57 -48.12 -9.35
CA HIS A 80 26.72 -47.33 -10.26
C HIS A 80 25.43 -46.82 -9.60
N LEU A 81 25.30 -46.92 -8.27
CA LEU A 81 24.11 -46.51 -7.52
C LEU A 81 23.78 -45.02 -7.74
N PRO A 82 22.59 -44.67 -8.30
CA PRO A 82 22.22 -43.27 -8.52
C PRO A 82 22.03 -42.49 -7.22
N SER A 83 22.37 -41.21 -7.25
CA SER A 83 22.20 -40.29 -6.11
C SER A 83 20.74 -40.24 -5.63
N GLY A 84 20.53 -40.42 -4.33
CA GLY A 84 19.22 -40.41 -3.69
C GLY A 84 18.59 -41.79 -3.51
N LEU A 85 19.15 -42.83 -4.13
CA LEU A 85 18.82 -44.23 -3.87
C LEU A 85 19.85 -44.84 -2.91
N GLU A 86 19.39 -45.63 -1.95
CA GLU A 86 20.21 -46.41 -1.03
C GLU A 86 20.16 -47.89 -1.42
N TYR A 87 21.20 -48.64 -1.04
CA TYR A 87 21.32 -50.06 -1.38
C TYR A 87 21.78 -50.90 -0.18
N GLY A 88 20.90 -51.80 0.28
CA GLY A 88 21.08 -52.66 1.45
C GLY A 88 21.96 -53.89 1.22
N GLY A 89 22.47 -54.11 0.01
CA GLY A 89 23.23 -55.31 -0.36
C GLY A 89 22.36 -56.48 -0.83
N ILE A 90 23.03 -57.57 -1.23
CA ILE A 90 22.39 -58.86 -1.54
C ILE A 90 22.31 -59.73 -0.28
N GLN A 91 21.10 -60.14 0.07
CA GLN A 91 20.84 -61.18 1.07
C GLN A 91 20.54 -62.50 0.34
N SER A 92 21.09 -63.62 0.82
CA SER A 92 20.89 -64.94 0.21
C SER A 92 20.25 -65.92 1.19
N GLU A 93 19.22 -66.63 0.74
CA GLU A 93 18.46 -67.63 1.49
C GLU A 93 18.32 -68.90 0.65
N GLY A 94 19.22 -69.86 0.84
CA GLY A 94 19.32 -71.06 0.00
C GLY A 94 19.65 -70.73 -1.45
N ASP A 95 18.90 -71.31 -2.39
CA ASP A 95 19.03 -71.06 -3.83
C ASP A 95 18.51 -69.65 -4.24
N LYS A 96 17.90 -68.86 -3.34
CA LYS A 96 17.34 -67.53 -3.63
C LYS A 96 18.20 -66.40 -3.09
N ALA A 97 18.19 -65.26 -3.79
CA ALA A 97 18.80 -64.02 -3.36
C ALA A 97 17.85 -62.83 -3.53
N ARG A 98 18.06 -61.79 -2.71
CA ARG A 98 17.29 -60.56 -2.69
C ARG A 98 18.22 -59.37 -2.54
N ALA A 99 18.16 -58.45 -3.49
CA ALA A 99 18.75 -57.13 -3.40
C ALA A 99 17.68 -56.13 -2.94
N THR A 100 18.01 -55.25 -1.98
CA THR A 100 17.08 -54.25 -1.44
C THR A 100 17.56 -52.84 -1.75
N PHE A 101 16.70 -52.04 -2.38
CA PHE A 101 16.92 -50.62 -2.62
C PHE A 101 15.90 -49.80 -1.84
N THR A 102 16.34 -48.74 -1.18
CA THR A 102 15.47 -47.82 -0.43
C THR A 102 15.60 -46.40 -0.96
N LEU A 103 14.47 -45.72 -1.10
CA LEU A 103 14.37 -44.32 -1.51
C LEU A 103 13.60 -43.58 -0.40
N PRO A 104 14.31 -43.14 0.66
CA PRO A 104 13.72 -42.30 1.71
C PRO A 104 13.51 -40.87 1.19
N PHE A 105 12.48 -40.20 1.69
CA PHE A 105 12.18 -38.80 1.41
C PHE A 105 11.50 -38.14 2.62
N SER A 106 11.80 -36.86 2.81
CA SER A 106 11.26 -35.99 3.86
C SER A 106 10.20 -35.00 3.34
N SER A 107 10.11 -34.81 2.02
CA SER A 107 9.02 -34.07 1.37
C SER A 107 8.63 -34.69 0.02
N ILE A 108 7.44 -34.36 -0.46
CA ILE A 108 6.97 -34.80 -1.80
C ILE A 108 7.84 -34.19 -2.92
N ASP A 109 8.34 -32.97 -2.77
CA ASP A 109 9.19 -32.34 -3.77
C ASP A 109 10.61 -32.91 -3.77
N GLU A 110 11.12 -33.35 -2.62
CA GLU A 110 12.33 -34.18 -2.55
C GLU A 110 12.10 -35.53 -3.25
N TYR A 111 10.97 -36.20 -3.00
CA TYR A 111 10.64 -37.46 -3.65
C TYR A 111 10.55 -37.32 -5.17
N ARG A 112 9.84 -36.31 -5.68
CA ARG A 112 9.77 -35.96 -7.11
C ARG A 112 11.16 -35.70 -7.70
N SER A 113 11.99 -34.90 -7.01
CA SER A 113 13.34 -34.54 -7.48
C SER A 113 14.27 -35.75 -7.55
N LYS A 114 14.23 -36.63 -6.55
CA LYS A 114 14.99 -37.90 -6.56
C LYS A 114 14.48 -38.84 -7.65
N VAL A 115 13.16 -39.02 -7.76
CA VAL A 115 12.54 -39.86 -8.80
C VAL A 115 12.93 -39.37 -10.20
N ALA A 116 12.80 -38.07 -10.50
CA ALA A 116 13.18 -37.51 -11.80
C ALA A 116 14.67 -37.74 -12.12
N SER A 117 15.53 -37.55 -11.12
CA SER A 117 16.98 -37.79 -11.24
C SER A 117 17.30 -39.27 -11.51
N ILE A 118 16.62 -40.19 -10.83
CA ILE A 118 16.79 -41.64 -10.98
C ILE A 118 16.22 -42.12 -12.33
N LEU A 119 15.05 -41.66 -12.76
CA LEU A 119 14.47 -41.98 -14.07
C LEU A 119 15.39 -41.53 -15.21
N LYS A 120 15.97 -40.33 -15.10
CA LYS A 120 16.98 -39.82 -16.04
C LYS A 120 18.25 -40.67 -16.04
N ALA A 121 18.74 -41.10 -14.88
CA ALA A 121 19.88 -42.01 -14.77
C ALA A 121 19.59 -43.42 -15.37
N SER A 122 18.32 -43.86 -15.31
CA SER A 122 17.82 -45.06 -15.97
C SER A 122 17.55 -44.91 -17.48
N GLY A 123 17.81 -43.73 -18.08
CA GLY A 123 17.55 -43.47 -19.49
C GLY A 123 16.06 -43.33 -19.85
N THR A 124 15.23 -42.89 -18.91
CA THR A 124 13.78 -42.70 -19.08
C THR A 124 13.42 -41.21 -19.03
N ASP A 125 12.76 -40.71 -20.09
CA ASP A 125 12.34 -39.29 -20.22
C ASP A 125 10.96 -39.00 -19.57
N THR A 126 10.45 -39.90 -18.73
CA THR A 126 9.16 -39.76 -18.05
C THR A 126 9.24 -38.73 -16.93
N GLU A 127 8.57 -37.59 -17.11
CA GLU A 127 8.37 -36.60 -16.04
C GLU A 127 7.45 -37.19 -14.95
N PRO A 128 7.89 -37.30 -13.68
CA PRO A 128 7.15 -38.03 -12.66
C PRO A 128 5.94 -37.25 -12.14
N GLN A 129 4.76 -37.77 -12.42
CA GLN A 129 3.48 -37.27 -11.91
C GLN A 129 3.16 -38.00 -10.61
N ILE A 130 3.49 -37.37 -9.48
CA ILE A 130 3.27 -37.90 -8.13
C ILE A 130 2.23 -37.05 -7.42
N SER A 131 1.06 -37.64 -7.15
CA SER A 131 0.05 -37.09 -6.25
C SER A 131 0.00 -37.94 -4.99
N ILE A 132 0.35 -37.35 -3.84
CA ILE A 132 0.11 -37.93 -2.52
C ILE A 132 -0.83 -36.98 -1.77
N ILE A 133 -2.05 -37.45 -1.54
CA ILE A 133 -2.95 -36.89 -0.53
C ILE A 133 -2.78 -37.75 0.70
N ASN A 134 -2.65 -37.11 1.86
CA ASN A 134 -2.73 -37.77 3.15
C ASN A 134 -3.13 -36.71 4.17
N SER A 135 -4.30 -36.85 4.77
CA SER A 135 -4.68 -36.00 5.89
C SER A 135 -5.56 -36.75 6.89
N SER A 136 -5.27 -36.51 8.16
CA SER A 136 -6.13 -36.81 9.32
C SER A 136 -6.93 -35.59 9.79
N GLN A 137 -6.76 -34.44 9.12
CA GLN A 137 -7.35 -33.15 9.47
C GLN A 137 -8.06 -32.52 8.26
N GLY A 138 -9.03 -31.64 8.49
CA GLY A 138 -9.80 -31.03 7.40
C GLY A 138 -10.88 -31.95 6.81
N LEU A 139 -11.37 -31.54 5.63
CA LEU A 139 -12.51 -32.14 4.94
C LEU A 139 -12.13 -33.22 3.91
N VAL A 140 -10.86 -33.27 3.50
CA VAL A 140 -10.34 -34.31 2.61
C VAL A 140 -9.46 -35.23 3.45
N GLN A 141 -9.99 -36.39 3.84
CA GLN A 141 -9.33 -37.31 4.77
C GLN A 141 -8.92 -38.61 4.08
N GLY A 142 -7.84 -39.23 4.54
CA GLY A 142 -7.32 -40.47 3.94
C GLY A 142 -6.34 -40.23 2.80
N ILE A 143 -6.12 -41.26 1.95
CA ILE A 143 -4.92 -41.34 1.11
C ILE A 143 -5.23 -41.58 -0.36
N GLN A 144 -4.59 -40.79 -1.22
CA GLN A 144 -4.44 -41.11 -2.63
C GLN A 144 -2.96 -41.07 -2.96
N VAL A 145 -2.41 -42.17 -3.49
CA VAL A 145 -1.12 -42.15 -4.18
C VAL A 145 -1.37 -42.47 -5.63
N LYS A 146 -0.91 -41.60 -6.54
CA LYS A 146 -0.90 -41.87 -7.99
C LYS A 146 0.47 -41.51 -8.56
N GLU A 147 1.07 -42.47 -9.26
CA GLU A 147 2.33 -42.37 -10.00
C GLU A 147 2.11 -42.78 -11.48
N ASN A 148 2.88 -42.19 -12.39
CA ASN A 148 2.90 -42.53 -13.82
C ASN A 148 4.09 -43.39 -14.25
N PHE A 149 4.91 -43.85 -13.30
CA PHE A 149 6.12 -44.67 -13.52
C PHE A 149 6.07 -45.94 -12.65
N THR A 150 6.96 -46.88 -12.97
CA THR A 150 7.14 -48.18 -12.32
C THR A 150 8.46 -48.26 -11.54
N SER A 151 8.56 -49.19 -10.60
CA SER A 151 9.84 -49.51 -9.94
C SER A 151 10.88 -50.09 -10.92
N LYS A 152 10.43 -50.67 -12.04
CA LYS A 152 11.31 -51.17 -13.11
C LYS A 152 11.99 -50.06 -13.88
N GLU A 153 11.30 -48.94 -14.12
CA GLU A 153 11.91 -47.72 -14.69
C GLU A 153 12.88 -47.07 -13.69
N LEU A 154 12.54 -47.01 -12.40
CA LEU A 154 13.47 -46.53 -11.35
C LEU A 154 14.75 -47.38 -11.26
N LEU A 155 14.67 -48.68 -11.55
CA LEU A 155 15.82 -49.60 -11.58
C LEU A 155 16.38 -49.84 -12.99
N GLY A 156 15.96 -49.06 -13.99
CA GLY A 156 16.38 -49.22 -15.39
C GLY A 156 17.88 -49.01 -15.64
N TRP A 157 18.58 -48.34 -14.72
CA TRP A 157 20.05 -48.23 -14.71
C TRP A 157 20.77 -49.56 -14.40
N VAL A 158 20.13 -50.49 -13.67
CA VAL A 158 20.77 -51.73 -13.20
C VAL A 158 21.27 -52.60 -14.36
N PRO A 159 20.47 -52.94 -15.40
CA PRO A 159 20.94 -53.72 -16.52
C PRO A 159 22.14 -53.12 -17.26
N GLU A 160 22.24 -51.78 -17.32
CA GLU A 160 23.38 -51.09 -17.95
C GLU A 160 24.64 -51.21 -17.11
N ALA A 161 24.55 -50.95 -15.80
CA ALA A 161 25.67 -51.09 -14.87
C ALA A 161 26.33 -52.47 -14.96
N LEU A 162 25.50 -53.53 -14.97
CA LEU A 162 25.97 -54.91 -15.06
C LEU A 162 26.61 -55.27 -16.41
N VAL A 163 26.20 -54.62 -17.50
CA VAL A 163 26.84 -54.79 -18.83
C VAL A 163 28.16 -54.01 -18.90
N VAL A 164 28.18 -52.78 -18.38
CA VAL A 164 29.38 -51.90 -18.35
C VAL A 164 30.51 -52.54 -17.55
N ASP A 165 30.19 -53.17 -16.41
CA ASP A 165 31.18 -53.89 -15.60
C ASP A 165 31.44 -55.33 -16.06
N GLY A 166 30.78 -55.79 -17.14
CA GLY A 166 30.95 -57.14 -17.70
C GLY A 166 30.39 -58.28 -16.84
N VAL A 167 29.61 -57.97 -15.81
CA VAL A 167 28.94 -58.93 -14.92
C VAL A 167 27.89 -59.74 -15.69
N ILE A 168 27.20 -59.13 -16.65
CA ILE A 168 26.32 -59.82 -17.60
C ILE A 168 26.69 -59.48 -19.04
N GLU A 169 26.22 -60.31 -19.98
CA GLU A 169 26.41 -60.07 -21.41
C GLU A 169 25.36 -59.10 -21.95
N SER A 170 25.74 -58.22 -22.88
CA SER A 170 24.85 -57.20 -23.46
C SER A 170 23.56 -57.78 -24.08
N SER A 171 23.63 -59.01 -24.59
CA SER A 171 22.47 -59.77 -25.12
C SER A 171 21.44 -60.15 -24.05
N ARG A 172 21.79 -60.09 -22.76
CA ARG A 172 20.94 -60.45 -21.62
C ARG A 172 20.34 -59.24 -20.91
N LYS A 173 20.70 -58.02 -21.30
CA LYS A 173 20.25 -56.75 -20.71
C LYS A 173 18.73 -56.67 -20.56
N SER A 174 17.97 -57.05 -21.59
CA SER A 174 16.50 -57.06 -21.59
C SER A 174 15.87 -58.16 -20.73
N SER A 175 16.65 -59.13 -20.25
CA SER A 175 16.19 -60.28 -19.47
C SER A 175 16.46 -60.16 -17.96
N VAL A 176 17.13 -59.08 -17.51
CA VAL A 176 17.48 -58.87 -16.09
C VAL A 176 16.25 -58.80 -15.19
N PHE A 177 15.15 -58.19 -15.67
CA PHE A 177 13.87 -58.11 -14.94
C PHE A 177 12.76 -58.84 -15.70
N SER A 178 12.26 -59.93 -15.13
CA SER A 178 11.24 -60.80 -15.75
C SER A 178 9.83 -60.26 -15.58
N SER A 179 9.50 -59.77 -14.39
CA SER A 179 8.18 -59.24 -14.05
C SER A 179 8.24 -58.18 -12.95
N ASP A 180 7.28 -57.26 -13.01
CA ASP A 180 6.94 -56.45 -11.85
C ASP A 180 6.23 -57.36 -10.83
N GLY A 181 6.60 -57.21 -9.57
CA GLY A 181 6.01 -57.92 -8.45
C GLY A 181 4.87 -57.16 -7.79
N ASP A 182 4.41 -57.68 -6.67
CA ASP A 182 3.37 -57.06 -5.88
C ASP A 182 3.82 -55.68 -5.40
N THR A 183 2.93 -54.71 -5.55
CA THR A 183 3.17 -53.30 -5.23
C THR A 183 2.15 -52.86 -4.18
N THR A 184 2.64 -52.49 -3.00
CA THR A 184 1.83 -52.17 -1.81
C THR A 184 2.05 -50.72 -1.37
N VAL A 185 0.99 -50.10 -0.83
CA VAL A 185 1.07 -48.77 -0.21
C VAL A 185 0.63 -48.90 1.25
N LYS A 186 1.44 -48.42 2.17
CA LYS A 186 1.16 -48.45 3.61
C LYS A 186 1.18 -47.06 4.20
N PHE A 187 0.33 -46.83 5.20
CA PHE A 187 0.34 -45.62 6.01
C PHE A 187 0.06 -45.95 7.46
N GLY A 188 1.05 -45.72 8.32
CA GLY A 188 1.10 -46.37 9.62
C GLY A 188 0.85 -47.87 9.47
N ASP A 189 -0.13 -48.39 10.22
CA ASP A 189 -0.53 -49.80 10.19
C ASP A 189 -1.53 -50.15 9.07
N LYS A 190 -2.06 -49.17 8.32
CA LYS A 190 -3.08 -49.40 7.29
C LYS A 190 -2.44 -49.68 5.93
N GLU A 191 -2.78 -50.83 5.33
CA GLU A 191 -2.42 -51.14 3.94
C GLU A 191 -3.54 -50.71 2.99
N VAL A 192 -3.21 -49.92 1.97
CA VAL A 192 -4.13 -49.46 0.94
C VAL A 192 -3.86 -50.25 -0.35
N LYS A 193 -4.92 -50.88 -0.88
CA LYS A 193 -4.81 -51.73 -2.06
C LYS A 193 -4.37 -50.94 -3.29
N ASN A 194 -3.29 -51.38 -3.94
CA ASN A 194 -2.90 -50.86 -5.24
C ASN A 194 -3.88 -51.33 -6.34
N SER A 195 -4.21 -50.40 -7.24
CA SER A 195 -5.07 -50.60 -8.42
C SER A 195 -4.35 -50.33 -9.75
N GLY A 196 -3.11 -49.85 -9.72
CA GLY A 196 -2.32 -49.45 -10.91
C GLY A 196 -1.58 -50.59 -11.62
N GLY A 197 -1.64 -51.83 -11.10
CA GLY A 197 -0.78 -52.91 -11.57
C GLY A 197 0.68 -52.64 -11.21
N SER A 198 1.54 -52.47 -12.22
CA SER A 198 2.96 -52.17 -12.04
C SER A 198 3.26 -50.72 -11.58
N THR A 199 2.32 -49.79 -11.78
CA THR A 199 2.42 -48.42 -11.24
C THR A 199 1.69 -48.32 -9.90
N ILE A 200 2.04 -47.31 -9.09
CA ILE A 200 1.31 -47.04 -7.85
C ILE A 200 0.05 -46.21 -8.15
N SER A 201 -1.11 -46.80 -7.90
CA SER A 201 -2.42 -46.12 -7.87
C SER A 201 -3.23 -46.67 -6.71
N ALA A 202 -3.12 -46.05 -5.55
CA ALA A 202 -3.88 -46.38 -4.34
C ALA A 202 -4.85 -45.24 -4.02
N LYS A 203 -6.13 -45.53 -3.74
CA LYS A 203 -7.14 -44.52 -3.34
C LYS A 203 -8.02 -45.06 -2.22
N ASP A 204 -7.99 -44.34 -1.10
CA ASP A 204 -8.77 -44.54 0.12
C ASP A 204 -8.97 -43.15 0.77
N VAL A 205 -9.62 -42.26 0.02
CA VAL A 205 -9.90 -40.86 0.41
C VAL A 205 -11.40 -40.69 0.65
N GLN A 206 -11.77 -40.19 1.83
CA GLN A 206 -13.05 -39.58 2.09
C GLN A 206 -12.96 -38.07 1.78
N ASP A 207 -13.33 -37.71 0.55
CA ASP A 207 -13.31 -36.32 0.09
C ASP A 207 -14.67 -35.65 0.35
N ARG A 208 -14.80 -34.99 1.52
CA ARG A 208 -15.89 -34.06 1.85
C ARG A 208 -15.53 -32.60 1.52
N GLY A 209 -14.44 -32.38 0.78
CA GLY A 209 -13.93 -31.05 0.45
C GLY A 209 -14.80 -30.29 -0.53
N PHE A 210 -14.69 -28.96 -0.47
CA PHE A 210 -15.39 -28.04 -1.35
C PHE A 210 -14.87 -28.09 -2.79
N LYS A 211 -15.77 -27.87 -3.74
CA LYS A 211 -15.43 -27.70 -5.16
C LYS A 211 -14.61 -26.44 -5.39
N GLY A 212 -14.83 -25.40 -4.60
CA GLY A 212 -13.99 -24.20 -4.60
C GLY A 212 -14.30 -23.28 -3.43
N VAL A 213 -13.36 -22.40 -3.12
CA VAL A 213 -13.48 -21.38 -2.07
C VAL A 213 -13.24 -20.01 -2.72
N LEU A 214 -14.22 -19.12 -2.67
CA LEU A 214 -14.09 -17.74 -3.16
C LEU A 214 -14.04 -16.79 -1.96
N ILE A 215 -12.93 -16.08 -1.81
CA ILE A 215 -12.73 -15.03 -0.80
C ILE A 215 -12.94 -13.69 -1.50
N GLN A 216 -13.91 -12.91 -1.04
CA GLN A 216 -14.21 -11.57 -1.54
C GLN A 216 -14.01 -10.59 -0.38
N ALA A 217 -13.02 -9.70 -0.49
CA ALA A 217 -12.71 -8.69 0.52
C ALA A 217 -12.89 -7.28 -0.07
N SER A 218 -13.47 -6.35 0.68
CA SER A 218 -13.64 -4.94 0.28
C SER A 218 -13.13 -4.02 1.38
N GLU A 219 -12.22 -3.11 1.05
CA GLU A 219 -11.75 -2.08 1.98
C GLU A 219 -12.89 -1.19 2.44
N LYS A 220 -13.03 -1.00 3.76
CA LYS A 220 -14.10 -0.20 4.35
C LYS A 220 -13.78 0.18 5.80
N ASP A 221 -14.10 1.41 6.17
CA ASP A 221 -14.00 1.93 7.54
C ASP A 221 -12.60 1.75 8.19
N GLY A 222 -11.54 1.75 7.37
CA GLY A 222 -10.15 1.51 7.79
C GLY A 222 -9.71 0.05 7.85
N GLY A 223 -10.66 -0.89 7.70
CA GLY A 223 -10.45 -2.32 7.64
C GLY A 223 -10.99 -2.94 6.34
N TYR A 224 -11.50 -4.17 6.44
CA TYR A 224 -12.05 -4.94 5.32
C TYR A 224 -13.33 -5.69 5.74
N ASP A 225 -14.40 -5.54 4.95
CA ASP A 225 -15.56 -6.44 5.01
C ASP A 225 -15.28 -7.66 4.11
N VAL A 226 -15.40 -8.88 4.66
CA VAL A 226 -15.01 -10.13 3.99
C VAL A 226 -16.18 -11.11 3.90
N VAL A 227 -16.35 -11.70 2.72
CA VAL A 227 -17.27 -12.80 2.44
C VAL A 227 -16.48 -13.98 1.87
N ILE A 228 -16.53 -15.13 2.54
CA ILE A 228 -15.96 -16.40 2.07
C ILE A 228 -17.10 -17.33 1.67
N SER A 229 -17.14 -17.69 0.39
CA SER A 229 -18.10 -18.63 -0.19
C SER A 229 -17.46 -20.00 -0.39
N PHE A 230 -17.90 -21.00 0.36
CA PHE A 230 -17.46 -22.38 0.25
C PHE A 230 -18.45 -23.17 -0.61
N ILE A 231 -18.06 -23.54 -1.83
CA ILE A 231 -18.95 -24.07 -2.86
C ILE A 231 -18.87 -25.60 -2.84
N ALA A 232 -20.00 -26.29 -2.63
CA ALA A 232 -20.02 -27.76 -2.60
C ALA A 232 -19.85 -28.37 -4.00
N LYS A 233 -19.41 -29.63 -4.06
CA LYS A 233 -19.29 -30.41 -5.32
C LYS A 233 -20.65 -30.85 -5.85
N GLU A 234 -21.52 -31.22 -4.93
CA GLU A 234 -22.87 -31.72 -5.09
C GLU A 234 -23.72 -31.24 -3.91
N ILE A 235 -25.03 -31.46 -3.94
CA ILE A 235 -25.90 -31.13 -2.80
C ILE A 235 -25.49 -32.04 -1.63
N MET A 236 -25.01 -31.46 -0.53
CA MET A 236 -24.37 -32.22 0.54
C MET A 236 -25.35 -33.18 1.24
N SER A 237 -24.89 -34.40 1.50
CA SER A 237 -25.59 -35.34 2.39
C SER A 237 -25.58 -34.83 3.83
N SER A 238 -26.47 -35.34 4.69
CA SER A 238 -26.52 -34.97 6.12
C SER A 238 -25.21 -35.24 6.86
N GLU A 239 -24.51 -36.32 6.53
CA GLU A 239 -23.19 -36.67 7.07
C GLU A 239 -22.12 -35.64 6.64
N THR A 240 -22.03 -35.34 5.33
CA THR A 240 -21.09 -34.36 4.79
C THR A 240 -21.36 -32.97 5.35
N SER A 241 -22.63 -32.55 5.37
CA SER A 241 -23.10 -31.27 5.92
C SER A 241 -22.71 -31.11 7.39
N SER A 242 -22.90 -32.14 8.21
CA SER A 242 -22.53 -32.13 9.63
C SER A 242 -21.01 -32.06 9.85
N ALA A 243 -20.22 -32.79 9.05
CA ALA A 243 -18.76 -32.74 9.13
C ALA A 243 -18.20 -31.38 8.66
N VAL A 244 -18.78 -30.80 7.62
CA VAL A 244 -18.49 -29.44 7.13
C VAL A 244 -18.78 -28.39 8.19
N ASP A 245 -19.96 -28.46 8.82
CA ASP A 245 -20.36 -27.51 9.86
C ASP A 245 -19.47 -27.63 11.11
N ALA A 246 -19.10 -28.85 11.52
CA ALA A 246 -18.16 -29.05 12.62
C ALA A 246 -16.78 -28.44 12.32
N PHE A 247 -16.22 -28.71 11.12
CA PHE A 247 -14.92 -28.16 10.73
C PHE A 247 -14.94 -26.64 10.63
N LEU A 248 -15.91 -26.06 9.90
CA LEU A 248 -15.99 -24.61 9.72
C LEU A 248 -16.26 -23.83 11.01
N ASN A 249 -16.89 -24.45 12.01
CA ASN A 249 -16.99 -23.86 13.35
C ASN A 249 -15.67 -23.93 14.14
N GLN A 250 -14.84 -24.98 13.95
CA GLN A 250 -13.51 -25.08 14.56
C GLN A 250 -12.54 -24.03 14.00
N VAL A 251 -12.53 -23.82 12.68
CA VAL A 251 -11.66 -22.83 12.02
C VAL A 251 -12.25 -21.41 11.97
N LYS A 252 -13.40 -21.20 12.63
CA LYS A 252 -14.12 -19.93 12.57
C LYS A 252 -13.35 -18.79 13.26
N PRO A 253 -13.13 -17.64 12.61
CA PRO A 253 -12.61 -16.46 13.27
C PRO A 253 -13.58 -15.89 14.31
N ASP A 254 -13.01 -15.15 15.25
CA ASP A 254 -13.78 -14.53 16.32
C ASP A 254 -14.57 -13.36 15.74
N GLY A 255 -15.84 -13.23 16.11
CA GLY A 255 -16.78 -12.29 15.48
C GLY A 255 -17.28 -12.69 14.08
N ALA A 256 -16.86 -13.82 13.50
CA ALA A 256 -17.37 -14.27 12.21
C ALA A 256 -18.74 -14.98 12.31
N GLU A 257 -19.62 -14.70 11.36
CA GLU A 257 -20.87 -15.41 11.14
C GLU A 257 -20.67 -16.53 10.11
N LEU A 258 -21.33 -17.68 10.30
CA LEU A 258 -21.37 -18.81 9.38
C LEU A 258 -22.82 -19.14 9.05
N LYS A 259 -23.17 -19.20 7.77
CA LYS A 259 -24.52 -19.39 7.25
C LYS A 259 -24.59 -20.55 6.25
N LYS A 260 -25.73 -21.23 6.21
CA LYS A 260 -26.03 -22.24 5.19
C LYS A 260 -26.28 -21.61 3.83
N GLY A 261 -25.96 -22.34 2.76
CA GLY A 261 -26.07 -21.87 1.40
C GLY A 261 -25.01 -20.83 1.01
N LEU A 262 -25.21 -20.23 -0.17
CA LEU A 262 -24.33 -19.23 -0.77
C LEU A 262 -25.07 -17.90 -0.86
N ASP A 263 -24.42 -16.79 -0.50
CA ASP A 263 -24.99 -15.44 -0.68
C ASP A 263 -24.56 -14.81 -2.02
N ALA A 264 -23.28 -14.89 -2.36
CA ALA A 264 -22.72 -14.28 -3.57
C ALA A 264 -23.30 -14.88 -4.87
N SER A 265 -23.69 -14.02 -5.82
CA SER A 265 -24.19 -14.41 -7.14
C SER A 265 -23.13 -15.15 -7.96
N GLU A 266 -21.87 -14.73 -7.86
CA GLU A 266 -20.72 -15.40 -8.48
C GLU A 266 -20.58 -16.85 -7.97
N ALA A 267 -20.58 -17.05 -6.65
CA ALA A 267 -20.48 -18.38 -6.04
C ALA A 267 -21.64 -19.31 -6.45
N LYS A 268 -22.88 -18.76 -6.53
CA LYS A 268 -24.06 -19.48 -7.02
C LYS A 268 -23.90 -20.01 -8.45
N SER A 269 -23.13 -19.33 -9.31
CA SER A 269 -22.95 -19.76 -10.71
C SER A 269 -22.11 -21.04 -10.85
N TYR A 270 -21.23 -21.33 -9.88
CA TYR A 270 -20.35 -22.51 -9.89
C TYR A 270 -20.89 -23.69 -9.07
N ALA A 271 -22.00 -23.45 -8.34
CA ALA A 271 -22.61 -24.37 -7.40
C ALA A 271 -23.51 -25.43 -8.08
N PRO A 272 -23.80 -26.55 -7.40
CA PRO A 272 -24.78 -27.55 -7.85
C PRO A 272 -26.18 -26.95 -8.04
N SER A 273 -26.89 -27.37 -9.08
CA SER A 273 -28.25 -26.90 -9.33
C SER A 273 -29.25 -27.44 -8.29
N ALA A 274 -29.87 -26.55 -7.51
CA ALA A 274 -30.82 -26.89 -6.45
C ALA A 274 -32.19 -26.25 -6.66
N SER A 275 -33.25 -27.07 -6.74
CA SER A 275 -34.62 -26.62 -7.01
C SER A 275 -35.45 -26.32 -5.75
N THR A 276 -35.16 -26.96 -4.62
CA THR A 276 -35.86 -26.76 -3.34
C THR A 276 -35.07 -25.87 -2.38
N ASN A 277 -35.74 -25.24 -1.40
CA ASN A 277 -35.06 -24.38 -0.42
C ASN A 277 -34.07 -25.17 0.46
N ALA A 278 -34.47 -26.36 0.95
CA ALA A 278 -33.57 -27.24 1.69
C ALA A 278 -32.33 -27.65 0.88
N ALA A 279 -32.48 -27.91 -0.43
CA ALA A 279 -31.32 -28.21 -1.29
C ALA A 279 -30.40 -26.98 -1.46
N LYS A 280 -30.96 -25.75 -1.54
CA LYS A 280 -30.18 -24.50 -1.64
C LYS A 280 -29.38 -24.18 -0.38
N GLU A 281 -29.76 -24.69 0.77
CA GLU A 281 -28.96 -24.59 2.00
C GLU A 281 -27.72 -25.50 1.97
N GLU A 282 -27.76 -26.59 1.19
CA GLU A 282 -26.72 -27.63 1.14
C GLU A 282 -25.86 -27.60 -0.14
N ILE A 283 -25.94 -26.53 -0.95
CA ILE A 283 -25.00 -26.27 -2.07
C ILE A 283 -23.67 -25.63 -1.64
N GLY A 284 -23.52 -25.30 -0.36
CA GLY A 284 -22.34 -24.62 0.16
C GLY A 284 -22.55 -23.98 1.53
N ARG A 285 -21.60 -23.13 1.92
CA ARG A 285 -21.63 -22.28 3.11
C ARG A 285 -21.12 -20.88 2.80
N THR A 286 -21.60 -19.88 3.53
CA THR A 286 -21.09 -18.52 3.49
C THR A 286 -20.58 -18.14 4.87
N MET A 287 -19.35 -17.65 4.98
CA MET A 287 -18.80 -17.07 6.19
C MET A 287 -18.53 -15.58 5.97
N THR A 288 -18.91 -14.74 6.93
CA THR A 288 -18.71 -13.29 6.84
C THR A 288 -18.05 -12.75 8.10
N PHE A 289 -17.06 -11.88 7.95
CA PHE A 289 -16.41 -11.19 9.05
C PHE A 289 -15.89 -9.83 8.63
N HIS A 290 -15.63 -8.98 9.63
CA HIS A 290 -14.86 -7.76 9.46
C HIS A 290 -13.42 -7.99 9.95
N ALA A 291 -12.44 -7.46 9.22
CA ALA A 291 -11.04 -7.42 9.61
C ALA A 291 -10.59 -5.98 9.80
N SER A 292 -10.08 -5.62 10.98
CA SER A 292 -9.76 -4.23 11.34
C SER A 292 -8.50 -3.68 10.70
N SER A 293 -7.69 -4.54 10.08
CA SER A 293 -6.43 -4.19 9.42
C SER A 293 -6.03 -5.25 8.40
N SER A 294 -5.01 -4.97 7.60
CA SER A 294 -4.45 -5.93 6.64
C SER A 294 -3.83 -7.17 7.33
N GLN A 295 -3.24 -7.00 8.52
CA GLN A 295 -2.71 -8.13 9.29
C GLN A 295 -3.85 -9.01 9.83
N ASP A 296 -4.88 -8.39 10.44
CA ASP A 296 -6.07 -9.11 10.92
C ASP A 296 -6.81 -9.82 9.76
N LEU A 297 -6.78 -9.26 8.55
CA LEU A 297 -7.28 -9.93 7.34
C LEU A 297 -6.46 -11.19 7.01
N SER A 298 -5.13 -11.09 7.02
CA SER A 298 -4.23 -12.23 6.80
C SER A 298 -4.46 -13.33 7.84
N ASP A 299 -4.44 -12.97 9.13
CA ASP A 299 -4.56 -13.89 10.25
C ASP A 299 -5.94 -14.60 10.26
N LYS A 300 -7.03 -13.87 9.95
CA LYS A 300 -8.37 -14.46 9.87
C LYS A 300 -8.52 -15.38 8.66
N ILE A 301 -7.99 -15.03 7.48
CA ILE A 301 -7.99 -15.92 6.31
C ILE A 301 -7.16 -17.18 6.60
N LYS A 302 -5.97 -17.02 7.20
CA LYS A 302 -5.09 -18.12 7.62
C LYS A 302 -5.78 -19.05 8.61
N LYS A 303 -6.49 -18.50 9.62
CA LYS A 303 -7.30 -19.28 10.58
C LYS A 303 -8.40 -20.08 9.86
N VAL A 304 -9.15 -19.46 8.94
CA VAL A 304 -10.21 -20.14 8.15
C VAL A 304 -9.66 -21.26 7.28
N LEU A 305 -8.57 -21.01 6.57
CA LEU A 305 -7.99 -22.00 5.65
C LEU A 305 -7.28 -23.14 6.41
N GLY A 306 -6.84 -22.90 7.64
CA GLY A 306 -6.27 -23.89 8.57
C GLY A 306 -4.83 -24.30 8.27
N ALA A 307 -4.32 -23.99 7.07
CA ALA A 307 -2.96 -24.31 6.65
C ALA A 307 -1.96 -23.18 7.00
N SER A 308 -0.83 -23.54 7.62
CA SER A 308 0.20 -22.61 8.10
C SER A 308 0.94 -21.85 6.99
N THR A 309 0.90 -22.39 5.77
CA THR A 309 1.42 -21.89 4.48
C THR A 309 0.62 -20.72 3.90
N THR A 310 -0.62 -20.49 4.36
CA THR A 310 -1.38 -19.30 3.97
C THR A 310 -0.74 -18.06 4.59
N ASP A 311 -0.34 -17.10 3.76
CA ASP A 311 0.19 -15.82 4.22
C ASP A 311 -0.02 -14.73 3.16
N LEU A 312 -0.34 -13.52 3.61
CA LEU A 312 -0.65 -12.36 2.77
C LEU A 312 0.23 -11.18 3.19
N THR A 313 1.09 -10.73 2.29
CA THR A 313 1.91 -9.53 2.42
C THR A 313 1.21 -8.34 1.76
N PHE A 314 1.17 -7.22 2.47
CA PHE A 314 0.57 -5.98 2.01
C PHE A 314 1.65 -4.90 1.94
N THR A 315 1.73 -4.24 0.79
CA THR A 315 2.66 -3.14 0.52
C THR A 315 1.87 -1.94 0.02
N ARG A 316 2.35 -0.74 0.36
CA ARG A 316 1.77 0.53 -0.06
C ARG A 316 2.90 1.47 -0.44
N ASP A 317 2.93 1.86 -1.69
CA ASP A 317 3.90 2.80 -2.24
C ASP A 317 3.19 4.06 -2.71
N VAL A 318 3.79 5.22 -2.44
CA VAL A 318 3.35 6.49 -3.04
C VAL A 318 4.40 6.89 -4.06
N THR A 319 4.03 6.87 -5.33
CA THR A 319 4.86 7.36 -6.44
C THR A 319 4.47 8.78 -6.81
N GLU A 320 5.40 9.52 -7.38
CA GLU A 320 5.16 10.85 -7.93
C GLU A 320 5.75 10.87 -9.34
N GLU A 321 4.94 11.34 -10.29
CA GLU A 321 5.33 11.47 -11.69
C GLU A 321 4.70 12.75 -12.25
N SER A 322 5.53 13.70 -12.67
CA SER A 322 5.09 14.98 -13.25
C SER A 322 4.15 15.77 -12.33
N HIS A 323 4.44 15.80 -11.02
CA HIS A 323 3.63 16.39 -9.94
C HIS A 323 2.24 15.75 -9.75
N VAL A 324 2.04 14.52 -10.28
CA VAL A 324 0.88 13.69 -10.01
C VAL A 324 1.29 12.56 -9.07
N PHE A 325 0.71 12.54 -7.87
CA PHE A 325 0.94 11.49 -6.89
C PHE A 325 0.00 10.30 -7.15
N LYS A 326 0.53 9.08 -7.09
CA LYS A 326 -0.23 7.84 -7.20
C LYS A 326 0.06 6.96 -5.99
N VAL A 327 -0.99 6.46 -5.35
CA VAL A 327 -0.93 5.43 -4.31
C VAL A 327 -1.09 4.09 -5.00
N GLU A 328 -0.06 3.26 -4.91
CA GLU A 328 -0.14 1.86 -5.29
C GLU A 328 -0.26 1.01 -4.03
N LYS A 329 -1.27 0.15 -3.98
CA LYS A 329 -1.43 -0.88 -2.95
C LYS A 329 -1.24 -2.23 -3.61
N THR A 330 -0.28 -3.00 -3.13
CA THR A 330 0.04 -4.33 -3.67
C THR A 330 -0.12 -5.38 -2.59
N VAL A 331 -0.96 -6.37 -2.85
CA VAL A 331 -1.23 -7.52 -1.98
C VAL A 331 -0.74 -8.77 -2.69
N SER A 332 0.21 -9.46 -2.08
CA SER A 332 0.79 -10.69 -2.61
C SER A 332 0.78 -11.77 -1.54
N GLY A 333 0.84 -13.04 -1.94
CA GLY A 333 0.84 -14.12 -0.97
C GLY A 333 0.54 -15.49 -1.55
N THR A 334 0.34 -16.43 -0.64
CA THR A 334 -0.11 -17.80 -0.92
C THR A 334 -1.38 -18.06 -0.15
N LEU A 335 -2.38 -18.67 -0.79
CA LEU A 335 -3.58 -19.18 -0.14
C LEU A 335 -3.53 -20.70 -0.19
N ASP A 336 -3.57 -21.39 0.94
CA ASP A 336 -3.55 -22.85 0.97
C ASP A 336 -4.88 -23.38 1.51
N CYS A 337 -5.74 -23.87 0.62
CA CYS A 337 -6.99 -24.51 0.95
C CYS A 337 -6.92 -26.04 0.95
N SER A 338 -5.74 -26.67 1.02
CA SER A 338 -5.59 -28.14 0.99
C SER A 338 -6.44 -28.90 2.02
N LEU A 339 -6.72 -28.30 3.18
CA LEU A 339 -7.58 -28.87 4.22
C LEU A 339 -9.09 -28.71 3.95
N LEU A 340 -9.48 -27.85 3.00
CA LEU A 340 -10.87 -27.47 2.70
C LEU A 340 -11.33 -27.90 1.31
N CYS A 341 -10.46 -27.76 0.31
CA CYS A 341 -10.73 -27.94 -1.10
C CYS A 341 -10.58 -29.40 -1.51
N SER A 342 -11.54 -29.90 -2.29
CA SER A 342 -11.37 -31.16 -3.01
C SER A 342 -10.20 -31.06 -4.00
N PRO A 343 -9.36 -32.11 -4.12
CA PRO A 343 -8.28 -32.17 -5.12
C PRO A 343 -8.78 -32.11 -6.57
N GLU A 344 -10.04 -32.52 -6.81
CA GLU A 344 -10.67 -32.52 -8.13
C GLU A 344 -11.43 -31.18 -8.39
N GLY A 345 -11.30 -30.20 -7.48
CA GLY A 345 -11.98 -28.90 -7.54
C GLY A 345 -11.27 -27.80 -8.34
N TYR A 346 -11.85 -26.60 -8.24
CA TYR A 346 -11.32 -25.34 -8.76
C TYR A 346 -10.27 -24.71 -7.83
N GLY A 347 -10.24 -25.08 -6.55
CA GLY A 347 -9.30 -24.54 -5.57
C GLY A 347 -9.81 -23.29 -4.85
N VAL A 348 -8.89 -22.41 -4.45
CA VAL A 348 -9.21 -21.12 -3.79
C VAL A 348 -8.91 -19.94 -4.72
N ALA A 349 -9.75 -18.91 -4.66
CA ALA A 349 -9.51 -17.63 -5.32
C ALA A 349 -9.83 -16.46 -4.38
N LEU A 350 -9.12 -15.35 -4.57
CA LEU A 350 -9.25 -14.12 -3.80
C LEU A 350 -9.52 -12.94 -4.74
N SER A 351 -10.50 -12.13 -4.39
CA SER A 351 -10.75 -10.82 -5.02
C SER A 351 -10.78 -9.74 -3.95
N LEU A 352 -10.07 -8.64 -4.22
CA LEU A 352 -10.02 -7.45 -3.38
C LEU A 352 -10.67 -6.27 -4.11
N LYS A 353 -11.35 -5.41 -3.35
CA LYS A 353 -11.79 -4.09 -3.78
C LYS A 353 -11.22 -3.00 -2.88
N ASN A 354 -10.87 -1.87 -3.48
CA ASN A 354 -10.42 -0.68 -2.74
C ASN A 354 -11.61 0.10 -2.13
N SER A 355 -11.31 1.15 -1.37
CA SER A 355 -12.29 2.03 -0.73
C SER A 355 -13.32 2.66 -1.67
N ASP A 356 -12.99 2.78 -2.95
CA ASP A 356 -13.81 3.44 -3.96
C ASP A 356 -14.72 2.42 -4.69
N GLY A 357 -14.54 1.12 -4.39
CA GLY A 357 -15.30 0.00 -4.95
C GLY A 357 -14.64 -0.68 -6.15
N ASP A 358 -13.49 -0.18 -6.62
CA ASP A 358 -12.76 -0.72 -7.76
C ASP A 358 -12.02 -2.01 -7.39
N SER A 359 -12.06 -2.99 -8.28
CA SER A 359 -11.35 -4.26 -8.12
C SER A 359 -9.85 -4.08 -8.28
N TYR A 360 -9.06 -4.72 -7.42
CA TYR A 360 -7.63 -4.89 -7.63
C TYR A 360 -7.36 -5.70 -8.92
N SER A 361 -6.33 -5.31 -9.66
CA SER A 361 -5.89 -5.95 -10.91
C SER A 361 -4.74 -6.94 -10.65
N SER A 362 -4.56 -7.95 -11.50
CA SER A 362 -3.41 -8.86 -11.40
C SER A 362 -2.14 -8.21 -11.94
N ALA A 363 -1.02 -8.30 -11.20
CA ALA A 363 0.26 -7.68 -11.59
C ALA A 363 0.88 -8.24 -12.90
N SER A 364 0.37 -9.38 -13.39
CA SER A 364 0.83 -10.03 -14.62
C SER A 364 0.37 -9.28 -15.87
N SER A 365 1.16 -8.26 -16.25
CA SER A 365 1.25 -7.62 -17.57
C SER A 365 -0.04 -7.08 -18.22
N SER A 366 -0.11 -5.75 -18.29
CA SER A 366 -0.54 -4.95 -19.45
C SER A 366 -1.52 -5.59 -20.46
N SER A 367 -2.74 -5.07 -20.49
CA SER A 367 -3.63 -5.03 -21.66
C SER A 367 -4.02 -6.36 -22.33
N SER A 368 -4.67 -7.26 -21.61
CA SER A 368 -5.66 -8.17 -22.22
C SER A 368 -6.67 -8.73 -21.21
N SER A 369 -7.96 -8.46 -21.49
CA SER A 369 -9.15 -9.24 -21.13
C SER A 369 -9.33 -9.80 -19.71
N SER A 370 -10.49 -9.46 -19.16
CA SER A 370 -11.23 -10.23 -18.15
C SER A 370 -11.24 -11.75 -18.36
N SER A 371 -11.44 -12.46 -17.24
CA SER A 371 -11.77 -13.89 -17.08
C SER A 371 -10.60 -14.89 -17.02
N SER A 372 -10.60 -15.66 -15.92
CA SER A 372 -10.37 -17.10 -15.86
C SER A 372 -9.13 -17.69 -16.55
N SER A 373 -8.11 -18.00 -15.72
CA SER A 373 -7.18 -19.12 -15.86
C SER A 373 -6.30 -19.24 -17.12
N SER A 374 -4.98 -19.09 -16.96
CA SER A 374 -3.97 -20.10 -17.42
C SER A 374 -2.52 -19.66 -17.16
N SER A 375 -1.97 -20.03 -15.99
CA SER A 375 -0.54 -20.32 -15.86
C SER A 375 -0.38 -21.79 -15.47
N SER A 376 0.22 -22.57 -16.37
CA SER A 376 -0.01 -24.02 -16.49
C SER A 376 0.74 -24.90 -15.46
N THR A 377 1.03 -24.38 -14.27
CA THR A 377 1.93 -25.04 -13.29
C THR A 377 1.57 -24.81 -11.82
N SER A 378 0.65 -23.90 -11.50
CA SER A 378 0.31 -23.55 -10.11
C SER A 378 -0.69 -24.53 -9.48
N ASN A 379 -0.37 -25.00 -8.29
CA ASN A 379 -1.24 -25.89 -7.50
C ASN A 379 -2.55 -25.16 -7.17
N LYS A 380 -3.70 -25.66 -7.65
CA LYS A 380 -5.00 -24.99 -7.46
C LYS A 380 -5.42 -24.89 -5.99
N THR A 381 -4.99 -25.81 -5.14
CA THR A 381 -5.26 -25.72 -3.70
C THR A 381 -4.26 -24.82 -2.98
N MET A 382 -3.15 -24.44 -3.62
CA MET A 382 -2.10 -23.57 -3.07
C MET A 382 -1.63 -22.48 -4.06
N PRO A 383 -2.52 -21.62 -4.59
CA PRO A 383 -2.13 -20.57 -5.53
C PRO A 383 -1.32 -19.45 -4.87
N THR A 384 -0.27 -19.02 -5.56
CA THR A 384 0.40 -17.73 -5.33
C THR A 384 -0.28 -16.64 -6.16
N PHE A 385 -0.37 -15.43 -5.63
CA PHE A 385 -0.99 -14.29 -6.31
C PHE A 385 -0.27 -12.97 -6.03
N THR A 386 -0.48 -12.00 -6.93
CA THR A 386 -0.12 -10.58 -6.73
C THR A 386 -1.22 -9.70 -7.34
N LEU A 387 -1.85 -8.91 -6.49
CA LEU A 387 -2.97 -8.01 -6.80
C LEU A 387 -2.56 -6.56 -6.53
N VAL A 388 -2.88 -5.65 -7.44
CA VAL A 388 -2.47 -4.25 -7.42
C VAL A 388 -3.67 -3.33 -7.63
N SER A 389 -3.84 -2.34 -6.76
CA SER A 389 -4.75 -1.20 -6.94
C SER A 389 -3.92 0.08 -7.02
N SER A 390 -4.16 0.89 -8.05
CA SER A 390 -3.50 2.18 -8.24
C SER A 390 -4.53 3.32 -8.22
N LYS A 391 -4.35 4.29 -7.34
CA LYS A 391 -5.22 5.46 -7.17
C LYS A 391 -4.42 6.74 -7.35
N THR A 392 -4.88 7.65 -8.19
CA THR A 392 -4.30 9.01 -8.27
C THR A 392 -4.78 9.83 -7.08
N VAL A 393 -3.87 10.50 -6.37
CA VAL A 393 -4.22 11.39 -5.26
C VAL A 393 -4.76 12.69 -5.81
N THR A 394 -6.02 12.99 -5.49
CA THR A 394 -6.64 14.28 -5.83
C THR A 394 -6.36 15.28 -4.71
N MET A 395 -5.76 16.41 -5.07
CA MET A 395 -5.50 17.50 -4.13
C MET A 395 -6.82 18.18 -3.72
N LYS A 396 -7.01 18.45 -2.42
CA LYS A 396 -8.24 19.05 -1.88
C LYS A 396 -8.39 20.53 -2.24
N ASN A 397 -7.31 21.29 -2.19
CA ASN A 397 -7.25 22.71 -2.55
C ASN A 397 -5.80 23.19 -2.65
N VAL A 398 -5.60 24.32 -3.32
CA VAL A 398 -4.39 25.13 -3.21
C VAL A 398 -4.75 26.53 -2.73
N LYS A 399 -3.97 27.06 -1.78
CA LYS A 399 -4.05 28.46 -1.36
C LYS A 399 -2.74 29.17 -1.62
N MET A 400 -2.77 30.38 -2.16
CA MET A 400 -1.60 31.24 -2.32
C MET A 400 -1.86 32.59 -1.65
N ALA A 401 -1.21 32.83 -0.52
CA ALA A 401 -1.22 34.12 0.16
C ALA A 401 0.04 34.91 -0.18
N THR A 402 -0.11 36.14 -0.67
CA THR A 402 0.99 37.08 -0.96
C THR A 402 0.85 38.30 -0.05
N SER A 403 1.96 38.80 0.50
CA SER A 403 2.02 40.08 1.19
C SER A 403 3.10 41.00 0.62
N LEU A 404 2.86 42.30 0.69
CA LEU A 404 3.80 43.37 0.35
C LEU A 404 4.14 44.17 1.60
N GLY A 405 5.42 44.30 1.92
CA GLY A 405 5.94 45.11 3.01
C GLY A 405 5.96 46.61 2.68
N LEU A 406 6.00 47.45 3.73
CA LEU A 406 6.16 48.90 3.57
C LEU A 406 7.54 49.29 2.98
N ASP A 407 8.53 48.45 3.23
CA ASP A 407 9.91 48.55 2.74
C ASP A 407 10.10 48.05 1.30
N GLY A 408 9.06 47.48 0.69
CA GLY A 408 9.11 46.86 -0.63
C GLY A 408 9.46 45.38 -0.63
N SER A 409 9.69 44.78 0.54
CA SER A 409 9.84 43.32 0.68
C SER A 409 8.55 42.59 0.31
N MET A 410 8.67 41.36 -0.18
CA MET A 410 7.53 40.55 -0.60
C MET A 410 7.65 39.12 -0.08
N GLU A 411 6.53 38.57 0.37
CA GLU A 411 6.42 37.20 0.86
C GLU A 411 5.23 36.50 0.19
N ALA A 412 5.43 35.30 -0.33
CA ALA A 412 4.38 34.40 -0.80
C ALA A 412 4.42 33.11 0.00
N ARG A 413 3.27 32.65 0.46
CA ARG A 413 3.07 31.35 1.11
C ARG A 413 2.03 30.55 0.33
N ILE A 414 2.44 29.40 -0.19
CA ILE A 414 1.63 28.51 -1.02
C ILE A 414 1.37 27.24 -0.22
N LEU A 415 0.09 26.89 -0.07
CA LEU A 415 -0.39 25.75 0.70
C LEU A 415 -1.03 24.74 -0.26
N TYR A 416 -0.48 23.54 -0.34
CA TYR A 416 -1.00 22.42 -1.11
C TYR A 416 -1.64 21.41 -0.14
N SER A 417 -2.95 21.22 -0.21
CA SER A 417 -3.70 20.40 0.75
C SER A 417 -4.08 19.04 0.15
N PHE A 418 -3.66 17.94 0.77
CA PHE A 418 -3.93 16.57 0.32
C PHE A 418 -4.74 15.79 1.37
N PRO A 419 -5.59 14.81 1.00
CA PRO A 419 -6.21 13.92 1.98
C PRO A 419 -5.14 13.13 2.75
N THR A 420 -5.13 13.20 4.08
CA THR A 420 -4.12 12.51 4.91
C THR A 420 -4.13 11.00 4.68
N SER A 421 -5.32 10.40 4.51
CA SER A 421 -5.53 8.97 4.21
C SER A 421 -4.75 8.47 2.98
N ASP A 422 -4.52 9.37 2.01
CA ASP A 422 -4.02 9.05 0.68
C ASP A 422 -2.50 9.24 0.61
N ILE A 423 -1.92 10.12 1.44
CA ILE A 423 -0.47 10.41 1.44
C ILE A 423 0.27 9.95 2.72
N ALA A 424 -0.44 9.36 3.70
CA ALA A 424 0.16 8.85 4.94
C ALA A 424 1.40 7.96 4.69
N GLY A 425 2.51 8.31 5.35
CA GLY A 425 3.83 7.66 5.18
C GLY A 425 4.66 8.18 4.02
N ALA A 426 4.15 9.13 3.23
CA ALA A 426 4.85 9.77 2.11
C ALA A 426 5.07 11.27 2.31
N GLU A 427 4.95 11.79 3.54
CA GLU A 427 5.01 13.21 3.88
C GLU A 427 6.34 13.84 3.45
N GLN A 428 7.46 13.12 3.62
CA GLN A 428 8.77 13.59 3.19
C GLN A 428 8.89 13.63 1.65
N LYS A 429 8.38 12.62 0.94
CA LYS A 429 8.36 12.60 -0.53
C LYS A 429 7.48 13.71 -1.11
N LEU A 430 6.36 13.99 -0.45
CA LEU A 430 5.45 15.09 -0.75
C LEU A 430 6.15 16.46 -0.52
N LYS A 431 6.92 16.58 0.57
CA LYS A 431 7.78 17.74 0.86
C LYS A 431 8.79 17.98 -0.26
N ASP A 432 9.53 16.95 -0.64
CA ASP A 432 10.66 17.07 -1.57
C ASP A 432 10.21 17.37 -3.01
N SER A 433 9.10 16.79 -3.46
CA SER A 433 8.53 17.06 -4.79
C SER A 433 7.99 18.49 -4.94
N LEU A 434 7.44 19.04 -3.85
CA LEU A 434 6.85 20.39 -3.82
C LEU A 434 7.82 21.47 -3.32
N ALA A 435 9.03 21.13 -2.89
CA ALA A 435 9.97 22.07 -2.29
C ALA A 435 10.33 23.25 -3.21
N GLY A 436 10.47 24.42 -2.58
CA GLY A 436 11.17 25.56 -3.17
C GLY A 436 12.69 25.33 -3.21
N GLY A 437 13.37 25.96 -4.17
CA GLY A 437 14.83 25.90 -4.27
C GLY A 437 15.50 27.08 -3.55
N GLY A 438 16.78 26.94 -3.19
CA GLY A 438 17.51 28.03 -2.51
C GLY A 438 17.07 28.19 -1.04
N ASP A 439 16.75 29.42 -0.63
CA ASP A 439 16.37 29.73 0.76
C ASP A 439 14.85 29.60 1.05
N ASP A 440 14.08 28.99 0.15
CA ASP A 440 12.63 28.85 0.30
C ASP A 440 12.27 27.88 1.44
N GLU A 441 11.53 28.34 2.46
CA GLU A 441 11.15 27.51 3.61
C GLU A 441 10.00 26.57 3.19
N THR A 442 10.26 25.25 3.18
CA THR A 442 9.22 24.24 2.93
C THR A 442 8.92 23.44 4.20
N GLU A 443 7.65 23.40 4.58
CA GLU A 443 7.13 22.72 5.78
C GLU A 443 6.01 21.75 5.39
N VAL A 444 5.86 20.65 6.13
CA VAL A 444 4.68 19.77 6.02
C VAL A 444 4.05 19.67 7.39
N ARG A 445 2.73 19.89 7.46
CA ARG A 445 1.94 19.77 8.69
C ARG A 445 0.64 19.03 8.41
N GLN A 446 0.18 18.24 9.36
CA GLN A 446 -1.18 17.71 9.34
C GLN A 446 -2.15 18.74 9.92
N ASP A 447 -3.32 18.84 9.33
CA ASP A 447 -4.42 19.73 9.71
C ASP A 447 -5.74 18.95 9.59
N GLY A 448 -6.14 18.30 10.69
CA GLY A 448 -7.26 17.35 10.70
C GLY A 448 -7.08 16.19 9.71
N ASP A 449 -8.00 16.10 8.75
CA ASP A 449 -8.03 15.08 7.69
C ASP A 449 -7.19 15.43 6.45
N SER A 450 -6.44 16.53 6.53
CA SER A 450 -5.65 17.08 5.43
C SER A 450 -4.18 17.20 5.81
N THR A 451 -3.27 16.76 4.95
CA THR A 451 -1.84 17.08 5.07
C THR A 451 -1.51 18.23 4.13
N ILE A 452 -0.93 19.29 4.70
CA ILE A 452 -0.66 20.55 4.03
C ILE A 452 0.85 20.69 3.85
N VAL A 453 1.31 20.78 2.60
CA VAL A 453 2.65 21.26 2.28
C VAL A 453 2.60 22.77 2.12
N SER A 454 3.42 23.46 2.89
CA SER A 454 3.56 24.90 2.88
C SER A 454 4.92 25.28 2.32
N VAL A 455 4.92 25.95 1.17
CA VAL A 455 6.13 26.53 0.55
C VAL A 455 6.11 28.03 0.76
N LYS A 456 7.24 28.58 1.21
CA LYS A 456 7.36 30.00 1.54
C LYS A 456 8.52 30.64 0.80
N ILE A 457 8.20 31.68 0.04
CA ILE A 457 9.12 32.42 -0.82
C ILE A 457 9.19 33.85 -0.31
N ARG A 458 10.40 34.39 -0.17
CA ARG A 458 10.65 35.78 0.27
C ARG A 458 11.63 36.47 -0.66
N GLY A 459 11.43 37.75 -0.92
CA GLY A 459 12.43 38.64 -1.51
C GLY A 459 12.49 39.96 -0.75
N LYS A 460 13.68 40.56 -0.63
CA LYS A 460 13.84 41.88 0.01
C LYS A 460 13.24 43.03 -0.81
N ASP A 461 13.03 42.79 -2.09
CA ASP A 461 12.47 43.68 -3.09
C ASP A 461 11.68 42.86 -4.14
N GLN A 462 10.99 43.56 -5.04
CA GLN A 462 10.17 42.96 -6.09
C GLN A 462 10.99 42.10 -7.07
N ASP A 463 12.24 42.46 -7.36
CA ASP A 463 13.02 41.80 -8.42
C ASP A 463 13.60 40.48 -7.92
N GLU A 464 14.14 40.45 -6.70
CA GLU A 464 14.53 39.21 -6.01
C GLU A 464 13.31 38.31 -5.79
N PHE A 465 12.18 38.87 -5.34
CA PHE A 465 10.96 38.10 -5.14
C PHE A 465 10.47 37.47 -6.45
N ASN A 466 10.46 38.21 -7.56
CA ASN A 466 10.04 37.70 -8.86
C ASN A 466 11.02 36.68 -9.44
N GLN A 467 12.32 36.82 -9.18
CA GLN A 467 13.32 35.81 -9.54
C GLN A 467 13.03 34.47 -8.82
N ARG A 468 12.81 34.51 -7.50
CA ARG A 468 12.52 33.31 -6.70
C ARG A 468 11.15 32.72 -7.03
N LEU A 469 10.10 33.53 -7.05
CA LEU A 469 8.73 33.12 -7.41
C LEU A 469 8.66 32.54 -8.83
N GLY A 470 9.34 33.15 -9.80
CA GLY A 470 9.40 32.65 -11.18
C GLY A 470 10.20 31.35 -11.32
N SER A 471 11.21 31.13 -10.46
CA SER A 471 11.94 29.87 -10.38
C SER A 471 11.11 28.74 -9.77
N TYR A 472 10.22 29.05 -8.83
CA TYR A 472 9.34 28.05 -8.20
C TYR A 472 8.07 27.77 -9.03
N LEU A 473 7.36 28.81 -9.44
CA LEU A 473 6.17 28.74 -10.30
C LEU A 473 6.48 29.37 -11.67
N ASN A 474 6.90 28.56 -12.63
CA ASN A 474 7.31 29.06 -13.95
C ASN A 474 6.24 29.92 -14.64
N GLY A 475 6.64 31.10 -15.11
CA GLY A 475 5.76 32.12 -15.67
C GLY A 475 5.08 33.03 -14.64
N SER A 476 5.46 32.94 -13.36
CA SER A 476 4.89 33.78 -12.29
C SER A 476 5.76 34.98 -11.92
N LYS A 477 5.11 36.11 -11.63
CA LYS A 477 5.71 37.37 -11.15
C LYS A 477 4.60 38.26 -10.57
N ILE A 478 4.95 39.22 -9.73
CA ILE A 478 4.04 40.24 -9.23
C ILE A 478 4.66 41.61 -9.49
N THR A 479 3.90 42.48 -10.16
CA THR A 479 4.33 43.85 -10.46
C THR A 479 3.54 44.84 -9.62
N VAL A 480 4.23 45.77 -8.96
CA VAL A 480 3.65 46.88 -8.20
C VAL A 480 3.95 48.19 -8.93
N THR A 481 2.92 48.85 -9.46
CA THR A 481 3.05 50.14 -10.13
C THR A 481 2.50 51.24 -9.23
N ARG A 482 3.33 52.21 -8.86
CA ARG A 482 2.98 53.39 -8.04
C ARG A 482 3.49 54.66 -8.70
N GLU A 483 2.74 55.76 -8.59
CA GLU A 483 3.20 57.07 -9.04
C GLU A 483 4.30 57.62 -8.11
N GLY A 484 5.38 58.13 -8.70
CA GLY A 484 6.53 58.64 -7.95
C GLY A 484 6.30 60.04 -7.38
N GLY A 485 6.85 60.29 -6.19
CA GLY A 485 6.79 61.60 -5.52
C GLY A 485 6.21 61.51 -4.11
N TYR A 486 6.39 62.58 -3.33
CA TYR A 486 5.84 62.68 -1.98
C TYR A 486 4.35 63.02 -2.00
N HIS A 487 3.55 62.19 -1.34
CA HIS A 487 2.11 62.31 -1.22
C HIS A 487 1.70 62.29 0.27
N PRO A 488 1.31 63.43 0.87
CA PRO A 488 1.08 63.55 2.32
C PRO A 488 -0.01 62.60 2.86
N PHE A 489 -0.95 62.19 2.00
CA PHE A 489 -2.06 61.29 2.34
C PHE A 489 -1.96 59.91 1.66
N GLY A 490 -0.79 59.59 1.08
CA GLY A 490 -0.57 58.39 0.27
C GLY A 490 -0.94 58.57 -1.20
N SER A 491 -0.57 57.57 -1.99
CA SER A 491 -0.78 57.51 -3.45
C SER A 491 -1.57 56.26 -3.83
N ASP A 492 -2.29 56.33 -4.95
CA ASP A 492 -2.86 55.14 -5.58
C ASP A 492 -1.74 54.33 -6.24
N TYR A 493 -1.85 53.00 -6.13
CA TYR A 493 -0.97 52.05 -6.79
C TYR A 493 -1.75 50.82 -7.23
N THR A 494 -1.24 50.12 -8.23
CA THR A 494 -1.87 48.90 -8.76
C THR A 494 -0.90 47.74 -8.61
N VAL A 495 -1.36 46.66 -8.00
CA VAL A 495 -0.65 45.38 -7.97
C VAL A 495 -1.22 44.47 -9.06
N ARG A 496 -0.32 43.87 -9.85
CA ARG A 496 -0.65 42.95 -10.93
C ARG A 496 0.08 41.62 -10.67
N PRO A 497 -0.56 40.67 -9.96
CA PRO A 497 -0.01 39.35 -9.76
C PRO A 497 -0.29 38.51 -10.99
N GLU A 498 0.74 38.06 -11.70
CA GLU A 498 0.67 37.02 -12.73
C GLU A 498 1.17 35.73 -12.06
N VAL A 499 0.29 34.81 -11.64
CA VAL A 499 0.67 33.57 -10.97
C VAL A 499 0.16 32.35 -11.73
N ASN A 500 1.02 31.33 -11.83
CA ASN A 500 0.78 30.09 -12.56
C ASN A 500 1.07 28.87 -11.68
N PRO A 501 0.25 28.61 -10.64
CA PRO A 501 0.50 27.50 -9.72
C PRO A 501 0.25 26.13 -10.37
N ALA A 502 -0.41 26.08 -11.54
CA ALA A 502 -0.60 24.88 -12.34
C ALA A 502 0.73 24.17 -12.71
N SER A 503 1.81 24.94 -12.82
CA SER A 503 3.17 24.41 -13.06
C SER A 503 3.67 23.39 -12.01
N LYS A 504 3.05 23.35 -10.82
CA LYS A 504 3.35 22.42 -9.71
C LYS A 504 2.19 21.44 -9.39
N MET A 505 1.19 21.32 -10.28
CA MET A 505 -0.02 20.52 -10.04
C MET A 505 -0.31 19.45 -11.12
N GLY A 506 0.64 19.18 -12.01
CA GLY A 506 0.50 18.18 -13.07
C GLY A 506 -0.67 18.47 -14.01
N SER A 507 -1.36 17.44 -14.49
CA SER A 507 -2.53 17.56 -15.39
C SER A 507 -3.87 17.83 -14.69
N SER A 508 -3.94 17.62 -13.36
CA SER A 508 -5.20 17.63 -12.60
C SER A 508 -5.64 19.02 -12.09
N TYR A 509 -4.83 20.06 -12.32
CA TYR A 509 -5.03 21.40 -11.75
C TYR A 509 -6.37 22.08 -12.08
N TYR A 510 -7.00 21.69 -13.20
CA TYR A 510 -8.29 22.23 -13.65
C TYR A 510 -9.46 21.91 -12.72
N GLN A 511 -9.30 20.98 -11.77
CA GLN A 511 -10.37 20.55 -10.86
C GLN A 511 -10.08 20.86 -9.38
N VAL A 512 -8.91 21.43 -9.06
CA VAL A 512 -8.48 21.70 -7.68
C VAL A 512 -8.96 23.11 -7.26
N PRO A 513 -9.81 23.24 -6.22
CA PRO A 513 -10.22 24.55 -5.71
C PRO A 513 -9.03 25.44 -5.36
N PHE A 514 -9.10 26.71 -5.78
CA PHE A 514 -8.00 27.66 -5.66
C PHE A 514 -8.42 28.93 -4.92
N GLU A 515 -7.64 29.31 -3.91
CA GLU A 515 -7.77 30.57 -3.18
C GLU A 515 -6.48 31.41 -3.36
N PHE A 516 -6.62 32.64 -3.85
CA PHE A 516 -5.55 33.63 -3.89
C PHE A 516 -5.86 34.77 -2.92
N THR A 517 -4.93 35.07 -2.01
CA THR A 517 -5.03 36.18 -1.06
C THR A 517 -3.88 37.16 -1.28
N PHE A 518 -4.19 38.45 -1.33
CA PHE A 518 -3.20 39.53 -1.34
C PHE A 518 -3.39 40.44 -0.12
N LYS A 519 -2.30 40.68 0.61
CA LYS A 519 -2.23 41.59 1.75
C LYS A 519 -1.34 42.78 1.43
N ALA A 520 -1.96 43.95 1.36
CA ALA A 520 -1.28 45.21 1.13
C ALA A 520 -0.41 45.63 2.34
N PRO A 521 0.56 46.55 2.16
CA PRO A 521 1.32 47.13 3.26
C PRO A 521 0.42 47.80 4.30
N ALA A 522 0.91 47.89 5.54
CA ALA A 522 0.24 48.65 6.59
C ALA A 522 -0.06 50.09 6.12
N PHE A 523 -1.19 50.65 6.58
CA PHE A 523 -1.74 51.94 6.11
C PHE A 523 -2.14 51.99 4.62
N SER A 524 -2.26 50.83 3.95
CA SER A 524 -2.97 50.72 2.68
C SER A 524 -4.40 50.23 2.89
N SER A 525 -5.29 50.62 1.96
CA SER A 525 -6.63 50.07 1.83
C SER A 525 -6.93 49.66 0.39
N LEU A 526 -7.83 48.69 0.25
CA LEU A 526 -8.46 48.31 -1.01
C LEU A 526 -9.95 48.64 -0.96
N ASP A 527 -10.55 48.81 -2.12
CA ASP A 527 -11.99 49.03 -2.28
C ASP A 527 -12.60 47.89 -3.11
N GLN A 528 -13.65 47.24 -2.57
CA GLN A 528 -14.27 46.08 -3.20
C GLN A 528 -14.92 46.41 -4.55
N GLN A 529 -15.48 47.61 -4.72
CA GLN A 529 -16.07 48.04 -5.98
C GLN A 529 -15.01 48.35 -7.03
N LYS A 530 -13.91 49.06 -6.65
CA LYS A 530 -12.76 49.29 -7.53
C LYS A 530 -12.14 47.97 -8.00
N VAL A 531 -11.88 47.03 -7.08
CA VAL A 531 -11.32 45.71 -7.42
C VAL A 531 -12.26 44.94 -8.35
N ARG A 532 -13.57 44.84 -8.07
CA ARG A 532 -14.50 44.11 -8.96
C ARG A 532 -14.63 44.79 -10.34
N THR A 533 -14.67 46.12 -10.38
CA THR A 533 -14.80 46.89 -11.63
C THR A 533 -13.55 46.78 -12.51
N ALA A 534 -12.36 46.67 -11.91
CA ALA A 534 -11.11 46.43 -12.64
C ALA A 534 -10.99 45.01 -13.23
N ASN A 535 -11.83 44.06 -12.78
CA ASN A 535 -11.68 42.62 -13.05
C ASN A 535 -12.96 41.93 -13.57
N PRO A 536 -13.67 42.48 -14.58
CA PRO A 536 -14.99 41.97 -15.00
C PRO A 536 -14.96 40.51 -15.44
N ARG A 537 -13.93 40.08 -16.18
CA ARG A 537 -13.74 38.68 -16.65
C ARG A 537 -13.77 37.65 -15.51
N TYR A 538 -13.17 37.99 -14.37
CA TYR A 538 -13.09 37.09 -13.22
C TYR A 538 -14.44 37.01 -12.49
N VAL A 539 -15.17 38.12 -12.41
CA VAL A 539 -16.54 38.16 -11.88
C VAL A 539 -17.50 37.36 -12.77
N GLU A 540 -17.39 37.48 -14.10
CA GLU A 540 -18.14 36.70 -15.08
C GLU A 540 -17.82 35.20 -15.01
N ALA A 541 -16.57 34.83 -14.74
CA ALA A 541 -16.14 33.44 -14.51
C ALA A 541 -16.71 32.84 -13.20
N GLY A 542 -17.31 33.66 -12.33
CA GLY A 542 -17.87 33.24 -11.04
C GLY A 542 -16.83 33.12 -9.93
N ILE A 543 -15.74 33.90 -9.98
CA ILE A 543 -14.75 33.99 -8.89
C ILE A 543 -15.28 34.95 -7.82
N GLU A 544 -15.25 34.52 -6.57
CA GLU A 544 -15.69 35.34 -5.44
C GLU A 544 -14.60 36.32 -5.02
N PHE A 545 -14.95 37.58 -4.80
CA PHE A 545 -14.03 38.66 -4.39
C PHE A 545 -14.44 39.22 -3.03
N THR A 546 -13.61 38.99 -2.01
CA THR A 546 -13.79 39.53 -0.65
C THR A 546 -12.66 40.49 -0.33
N VAL A 547 -12.99 41.73 0.02
CA VAL A 547 -12.02 42.74 0.47
C VAL A 547 -12.28 43.07 1.93
N ASN A 548 -11.24 43.03 2.76
CA ASN A 548 -11.27 43.39 4.17
C ASN A 548 -10.11 44.35 4.49
N GLY A 549 -10.38 45.66 4.41
CA GLY A 549 -9.40 46.71 4.68
C GLY A 549 -8.20 46.66 3.73
N GLY A 550 -7.06 46.16 4.24
CA GLY A 550 -5.81 45.99 3.50
C GLY A 550 -5.67 44.62 2.79
N GLU A 551 -6.67 43.75 2.84
CA GLU A 551 -6.60 42.39 2.33
C GLU A 551 -7.67 42.10 1.25
N LEU A 552 -7.30 41.33 0.24
CA LEU A 552 -8.16 40.78 -0.82
C LEU A 552 -8.04 39.26 -0.80
N SER A 553 -9.17 38.54 -0.77
CA SER A 553 -9.27 37.10 -1.04
C SER A 553 -10.09 36.87 -2.31
N MET A 554 -9.62 35.96 -3.15
CA MET A 554 -10.24 35.52 -4.39
C MET A 554 -10.38 34.00 -4.40
N LYS A 555 -11.61 33.48 -4.54
CA LYS A 555 -11.89 32.04 -4.43
C LYS A 555 -12.54 31.48 -5.69
N SER A 556 -12.15 30.26 -6.07
CA SER A 556 -12.80 29.48 -7.12
C SER A 556 -12.84 27.99 -6.79
N ASP A 557 -14.05 27.43 -6.78
CA ASP A 557 -14.29 25.98 -6.70
C ASP A 557 -14.19 25.30 -8.08
N ARG A 558 -13.95 26.07 -9.15
CA ARG A 558 -13.92 25.59 -10.55
C ARG A 558 -12.51 25.31 -11.07
N GLY A 559 -11.54 25.14 -10.17
CA GLY A 559 -10.13 24.95 -10.53
C GLY A 559 -9.28 26.23 -10.42
N VAL A 560 -7.99 26.07 -10.73
CA VAL A 560 -7.03 27.18 -10.80
C VAL A 560 -7.38 28.13 -11.93
N PHE A 561 -7.49 29.42 -11.63
CA PHE A 561 -7.65 30.49 -12.63
C PHE A 561 -6.32 31.22 -12.89
N ALA A 562 -6.05 31.59 -14.14
CA ALA A 562 -4.88 32.37 -14.50
C ALA A 562 -5.05 33.85 -14.11
N THR A 563 -4.17 34.38 -13.27
CA THR A 563 -4.29 35.76 -12.75
C THR A 563 -3.65 36.82 -13.67
N ARG A 564 -3.17 36.47 -14.87
CA ARG A 564 -2.37 37.36 -15.74
C ARG A 564 -2.99 38.75 -15.99
N ASP A 565 -4.31 38.81 -16.06
CA ASP A 565 -5.07 40.04 -16.36
C ASP A 565 -5.61 40.71 -15.07
N LEU A 566 -5.30 40.17 -13.89
CA LEU A 566 -5.76 40.66 -12.57
C LEU A 566 -5.12 42.01 -12.22
N GLN A 567 -5.95 42.95 -11.79
CA GLN A 567 -5.53 44.27 -11.33
C GLN A 567 -6.08 44.54 -9.94
N ILE A 568 -5.19 44.83 -8.99
CA ILE A 568 -5.54 45.09 -7.60
C ILE A 568 -5.25 46.58 -7.33
N PRO A 569 -6.22 47.47 -7.54
CA PRO A 569 -6.09 48.88 -7.17
C PRO A 569 -6.13 49.03 -5.65
N ALA A 570 -5.12 49.71 -5.10
CA ALA A 570 -4.99 50.00 -3.68
C ALA A 570 -4.50 51.44 -3.48
N SER A 571 -4.79 52.00 -2.32
CA SER A 571 -4.39 53.36 -1.94
C SER A 571 -3.61 53.29 -0.63
N GLY A 572 -2.45 53.96 -0.51
CA GLY A 572 -1.67 53.91 0.72
C GLY A 572 -0.41 54.75 0.74
N LEU A 573 0.14 54.97 1.92
CA LEU A 573 1.42 55.66 2.12
C LEU A 573 2.59 54.83 1.57
N SER A 574 3.64 55.49 1.09
CA SER A 574 4.95 54.86 0.85
C SER A 574 5.82 54.99 2.10
N MET A 575 6.93 54.24 2.16
CA MET A 575 7.95 54.46 3.20
C MET A 575 8.51 55.89 3.14
N THR A 576 8.65 56.47 1.94
CA THR A 576 9.05 57.87 1.76
C THR A 576 8.02 58.83 2.36
N ASP A 577 6.72 58.59 2.13
CA ASP A 577 5.65 59.42 2.71
C ASP A 577 5.62 59.31 4.23
N LEU A 578 5.81 58.10 4.80
CA LEU A 578 5.90 57.89 6.25
C LEU A 578 7.10 58.62 6.87
N ILE A 579 8.27 58.55 6.23
CA ILE A 579 9.49 59.26 6.69
C ILE A 579 9.27 60.78 6.65
N VAL A 580 8.77 61.31 5.53
CA VAL A 580 8.55 62.76 5.37
C VAL A 580 7.44 63.26 6.30
N ASN A 581 6.32 62.53 6.42
CA ASN A 581 5.26 62.84 7.38
C ASN A 581 5.76 62.80 8.83
N GLY A 582 6.61 61.82 9.18
CA GLY A 582 7.26 61.73 10.48
C GLY A 582 8.15 62.94 10.79
N ILE A 583 8.96 63.38 9.82
CA ILE A 583 9.78 64.60 9.94
C ILE A 583 8.90 65.85 10.10
N ILE A 584 7.84 65.99 9.29
CA ILE A 584 6.90 67.12 9.39
C ILE A 584 6.21 67.14 10.75
N LEU A 585 5.73 65.99 11.24
CA LEU A 585 5.11 65.88 12.56
C LEU A 585 6.10 66.24 13.68
N ALA A 586 7.35 65.77 13.60
CA ALA A 586 8.39 66.12 14.55
C ALA A 586 8.70 67.63 14.55
N LEU A 587 8.74 68.28 13.38
CA LEU A 587 8.92 69.72 13.24
C LEU A 587 7.72 70.51 13.79
N VAL A 588 6.49 70.05 13.56
CA VAL A 588 5.27 70.65 14.12
C VAL A 588 5.26 70.52 15.65
N LEU A 589 5.59 69.35 16.19
CA LEU A 589 5.69 69.13 17.64
C LEU A 589 6.81 69.97 18.26
N ALA A 590 7.99 70.06 17.63
CA ALA A 590 9.06 70.95 18.07
C ALA A 590 8.61 72.43 18.03
N GLY A 591 7.88 72.84 16.99
CA GLY A 591 7.28 74.17 16.89
C GLY A 591 6.26 74.45 18.01
N LEU A 592 5.39 73.48 18.33
CA LEU A 592 4.42 73.58 19.44
C LEU A 592 5.11 73.63 20.80
N ILE A 593 6.16 72.82 21.01
CA ILE A 593 6.99 72.84 22.22
C ILE A 593 7.68 74.21 22.36
N LEU A 594 8.27 74.74 21.29
CA LEU A 594 8.86 76.09 21.28
C LEU A 594 7.81 77.16 21.57
N LEU A 595 6.63 77.12 20.94
CA LEU A 595 5.53 78.03 21.24
C LEU A 595 5.06 77.93 22.69
N PHE A 596 5.06 76.73 23.29
CA PHE A 596 4.69 76.50 24.68
C PHE A 596 5.79 76.97 25.67
N LEU A 597 7.07 76.79 25.34
CA LEU A 597 8.19 77.31 26.13
C LEU A 597 8.27 78.85 26.06
N PHE A 598 8.05 79.42 24.87
CA PHE A 598 8.05 80.87 24.63
C PHE A 598 6.71 81.56 24.89
N ARG A 599 5.66 80.85 25.35
CA ARG A 599 4.30 81.39 25.58
C ARG A 599 4.28 82.68 26.40
N LYS A 600 5.13 82.78 27.44
CA LYS A 600 5.27 83.99 28.27
C LYS A 600 5.92 85.16 27.52
N LYS A 601 6.91 84.92 26.65
CA LYS A 601 7.55 85.98 25.85
C LYS A 601 6.66 86.44 24.69
N ILE A 602 5.92 85.53 24.06
CA ILE A 602 5.00 85.84 22.95
C ILE A 602 3.79 86.67 23.46
N ALA A 603 3.28 86.37 24.66
CA ALA A 603 2.24 87.19 25.29
C ALA A 603 2.70 88.65 25.54
N ALA A 604 3.91 88.83 26.05
CA ALA A 604 4.50 90.17 26.25
C ALA A 604 4.75 90.92 24.92
N ALA A 605 5.16 90.22 23.86
CA ALA A 605 5.32 90.82 22.53
C ALA A 605 3.98 91.24 21.89
N ARG A 606 2.89 90.47 22.10
CA ARG A 606 1.54 90.83 21.62
C ARG A 606 0.92 92.03 22.34
N ALA A 607 1.38 92.40 23.53
CA ALA A 607 1.01 93.66 24.18
C ALA A 607 1.57 94.86 23.38
N LYS A 608 2.89 94.89 23.14
CA LYS A 608 3.57 95.90 22.29
C LYS A 608 3.11 95.91 20.82
N GLY A 609 2.52 94.82 20.34
CA GLY A 609 1.98 94.72 18.98
C GLY A 609 0.68 95.49 18.73
N ARG A 610 -0.12 95.80 19.78
CA ARG A 610 -1.37 96.56 19.62
C ARG A 610 -1.10 98.06 19.48
N GLU A 611 -0.22 98.61 20.31
CA GLU A 611 0.23 100.02 20.25
C GLU A 611 0.74 100.42 18.85
N ARG A 612 1.43 99.51 18.14
CA ARG A 612 1.87 99.76 16.76
C ARG A 612 0.74 99.73 15.72
N ARG A 613 -0.32 98.93 15.90
CA ARG A 613 -1.44 98.87 14.93
C ARG A 613 -2.36 100.07 15.03
N GLU A 614 -2.53 100.63 16.22
CA GLU A 614 -3.25 101.90 16.41
C GLU A 614 -2.50 103.07 15.75
N ALA A 615 -1.16 103.09 15.84
CA ALA A 615 -0.33 104.07 15.14
C ALA A 615 -0.40 103.98 13.60
N THR A 616 -0.44 102.78 13.01
CA THR A 616 -0.59 102.65 11.54
C THR A 616 -2.01 102.94 11.06
N ALA A 617 -3.03 102.68 11.87
CA ALA A 617 -4.43 103.02 11.54
C ALA A 617 -4.67 104.54 11.52
N ALA A 618 -4.04 105.29 12.44
CA ALA A 618 -4.10 106.76 12.45
C ALA A 618 -3.44 107.39 11.21
N ALA A 619 -2.38 106.78 10.68
CA ALA A 619 -1.67 107.29 9.49
C ALA A 619 -2.46 107.13 8.18
N TYR A 620 -3.29 106.10 8.05
CA TYR A 620 -4.11 105.86 6.85
C TYR A 620 -5.43 106.67 6.82
N ALA A 621 -5.82 107.29 7.94
CA ALA A 621 -7.06 108.08 8.04
C ALA A 621 -6.90 109.56 7.61
N ALA A 622 -5.69 110.01 7.27
CA ALA A 622 -5.40 111.43 7.02
C ALA A 622 -5.50 111.89 5.55
N THR A 623 -5.64 110.98 4.58
CA THR A 623 -5.62 111.32 3.14
C THR A 623 -6.59 110.50 2.28
N ALA A 624 -7.88 110.85 2.29
CA ALA A 624 -8.80 110.90 1.13
C ALA A 624 -10.27 111.07 1.61
N PRO A 625 -11.13 111.82 0.88
CA PRO A 625 -12.42 112.28 1.41
C PRO A 625 -13.59 111.33 1.18
N ALA A 626 -14.68 111.59 1.92
CA ALA A 626 -15.94 110.84 1.87
C ALA A 626 -16.99 111.45 0.92
N ALA A 627 -17.80 110.57 0.33
CA ALA A 627 -19.23 110.76 0.02
C ALA A 627 -19.85 109.35 -0.06
N ALA A 628 -20.59 108.89 0.95
CA ALA A 628 -22.06 109.00 1.08
C ALA A 628 -22.82 108.13 0.06
N GLY A 629 -23.77 107.26 0.41
CA GLY A 629 -24.27 106.76 1.72
C GLY A 629 -25.04 105.45 1.45
N ALA A 630 -25.02 104.45 2.34
CA ALA A 630 -25.88 104.30 3.53
C ALA A 630 -27.06 103.33 3.30
N ALA A 631 -27.23 102.37 4.22
CA ALA A 631 -28.18 101.25 4.23
C ALA A 631 -28.03 100.20 3.09
N GLY A 632 -28.19 98.90 3.32
CA GLY A 632 -28.45 98.19 4.58
C GLY A 632 -29.27 96.91 4.35
N ALA A 633 -28.93 95.83 5.07
CA ALA A 633 -29.63 94.54 5.13
C ALA A 633 -29.58 93.58 3.91
N ALA A 634 -28.69 92.59 4.05
CA ALA A 634 -29.00 91.15 4.12
C ALA A 634 -29.58 90.35 2.92
N TYR A 635 -29.19 89.08 2.92
CA TYR A 635 -29.71 87.93 2.15
C TYR A 635 -29.54 87.90 0.62
N GLY A 636 -28.81 86.87 0.17
CA GLY A 636 -29.46 85.80 -0.57
C GLY A 636 -29.15 85.65 -2.07
N ALA A 637 -28.77 84.42 -2.42
CA ALA A 637 -28.87 83.77 -3.73
C ALA A 637 -27.97 84.24 -4.88
N ALA A 638 -27.48 83.23 -5.62
CA ALA A 638 -26.68 83.38 -6.83
C ALA A 638 -27.54 83.78 -8.04
N GLN A 639 -26.92 84.45 -9.00
CA GLN A 639 -27.51 84.69 -10.32
C GLN A 639 -27.50 83.39 -11.13
N GLY A 640 -28.68 82.93 -11.54
CA GLY A 640 -28.86 81.98 -12.63
C GLY A 640 -29.35 82.69 -13.88
N TYR A 641 -28.87 82.30 -15.05
CA TYR A 641 -29.45 82.68 -16.34
C TYR A 641 -29.68 81.42 -17.19
N ALA A 642 -30.93 80.96 -17.20
CA ALA A 642 -31.49 80.09 -18.22
C ALA A 642 -32.98 80.44 -18.38
N ALA A 643 -33.42 80.67 -19.61
CA ALA A 643 -34.79 81.04 -19.98
C ALA A 643 -34.99 80.72 -21.47
N PRO A 644 -36.24 80.65 -22.01
CA PRO A 644 -37.52 80.90 -21.33
C PRO A 644 -38.65 79.85 -21.58
N ALA A 645 -39.74 79.99 -20.81
CA ALA A 645 -41.16 79.75 -21.19
C ALA A 645 -41.64 78.29 -21.50
N GLN A 646 -42.88 77.87 -21.19
CA GLN A 646 -44.05 78.49 -20.53
C GLN A 646 -45.07 77.39 -20.11
N GLY A 647 -45.90 77.60 -19.09
CA GLY A 647 -47.17 76.86 -18.89
C GLY A 647 -47.39 76.18 -17.53
N ALA A 648 -48.30 76.74 -16.72
CA ALA A 648 -48.91 76.20 -15.50
C ALA A 648 -50.46 76.39 -15.62
N PRO A 649 -51.36 76.00 -14.67
CA PRO A 649 -51.21 75.48 -13.29
C PRO A 649 -51.92 74.10 -13.11
N ALA A 650 -52.37 73.55 -11.96
CA ALA A 650 -52.57 74.03 -10.58
C ALA A 650 -52.65 72.85 -9.54
N GLN A 651 -52.64 73.20 -8.24
CA GLN A 651 -53.51 72.73 -7.09
C GLN A 651 -53.87 71.23 -6.91
N ASP A 652 -54.03 70.62 -5.73
CA ASP A 652 -53.97 70.94 -4.27
C ASP A 652 -53.83 69.56 -3.51
N ALA A 653 -53.71 69.38 -2.19
CA ALA A 653 -52.91 69.99 -1.11
C ALA A 653 -53.03 69.14 0.19
N TYR A 654 -52.03 69.20 1.10
CA TYR A 654 -52.10 68.90 2.57
C TYR A 654 -52.40 67.45 3.08
N GLN A 655 -51.96 66.97 4.28
CA GLN A 655 -51.04 67.44 5.36
C GLN A 655 -50.45 66.20 6.12
N GLN A 656 -49.17 66.18 6.55
CA GLN A 656 -48.64 66.29 7.95
C GLN A 656 -49.07 65.18 8.97
N GLN A 657 -48.30 64.77 10.01
CA GLN A 657 -47.35 65.53 10.84
C GLN A 657 -46.41 64.65 11.72
N ALA A 658 -45.14 65.08 11.91
CA ALA A 658 -44.18 64.99 13.06
C ALA A 658 -44.04 63.72 13.97
N ALA A 659 -42.98 63.47 14.78
CA ALA A 659 -41.79 64.24 15.22
C ALA A 659 -40.60 63.33 15.66
N TYR A 660 -39.38 63.90 15.83
CA TYR A 660 -38.18 63.27 16.44
C TYR A 660 -38.07 63.56 17.97
N PRO A 661 -37.20 62.85 18.74
CA PRO A 661 -35.86 63.38 19.08
C PRO A 661 -34.72 62.32 19.14
N ALA A 662 -33.53 62.65 19.70
CA ALA A 662 -32.25 61.95 19.44
C ALA A 662 -31.30 61.71 20.66
N GLN A 663 -30.26 60.88 20.41
CA GLN A 663 -28.95 60.70 21.11
C GLN A 663 -28.80 59.87 22.42
N GLY A 664 -27.74 59.05 22.45
CA GLY A 664 -27.29 58.09 23.50
C GLY A 664 -27.06 56.67 22.91
N GLY A 665 -26.14 55.80 23.36
CA GLY A 665 -25.06 55.87 24.36
C GLY A 665 -24.10 54.64 24.30
N TYR A 666 -23.06 54.56 25.15
CA TYR A 666 -22.09 53.45 25.24
C TYR A 666 -22.52 52.29 26.18
N GLN A 667 -22.36 51.02 25.72
CA GLN A 667 -21.88 49.74 26.35
C GLN A 667 -22.02 49.44 27.88
N PRO A 668 -21.82 48.16 28.35
CA PRO A 668 -22.07 46.82 27.77
C PRO A 668 -22.60 45.75 28.79
N GLN A 669 -23.10 44.58 28.35
CA GLN A 669 -22.98 43.25 29.04
C GLN A 669 -23.59 42.11 28.19
N GLN A 670 -22.78 41.13 27.75
CA GLN A 670 -22.66 39.75 28.29
C GLN A 670 -23.88 38.83 28.13
N GLY A 671 -23.77 37.88 27.19
CA GLY A 671 -24.64 36.72 27.01
C GLY A 671 -23.86 35.60 26.30
N ALA A 672 -23.97 34.36 26.79
CA ALA A 672 -23.06 33.24 26.53
C ALA A 672 -22.77 32.92 25.05
N ALA A 673 -21.52 32.53 24.77
CA ALA A 673 -21.09 32.00 23.48
C ALA A 673 -21.41 30.51 23.34
N TYR A 674 -21.92 30.11 22.17
CA TYR A 674 -21.77 28.75 21.67
C TYR A 674 -20.50 28.69 20.82
N ALA A 675 -19.66 27.69 21.07
CA ALA A 675 -18.40 27.53 20.34
C ALA A 675 -18.64 26.97 18.93
N ALA A 676 -18.21 27.71 17.92
CA ALA A 676 -17.92 27.22 16.58
C ALA A 676 -16.42 27.41 16.33
N GLY A 677 -15.76 26.40 15.75
CA GLY A 677 -14.33 26.49 15.41
C GLY A 677 -14.09 27.50 14.30
N ASP A 678 -13.00 28.28 14.41
CA ASP A 678 -12.69 29.40 13.52
C ASP A 678 -11.40 29.10 12.73
N ASP A 679 -11.57 28.69 11.47
CA ASP A 679 -10.49 28.39 10.51
C ASP A 679 -9.90 29.69 9.89
N SER A 680 -9.38 30.57 10.74
CA SER A 680 -8.79 31.86 10.35
C SER A 680 -7.25 31.84 10.44
N PRO A 681 -6.50 32.05 9.34
CA PRO A 681 -5.02 31.96 9.32
C PRO A 681 -4.29 33.19 9.90
N THR A 682 -4.95 33.98 10.74
CA THR A 682 -4.47 35.29 11.22
C THR A 682 -3.42 35.24 12.33
N GLN A 683 -3.13 34.07 12.91
CA GLN A 683 -2.27 33.90 14.10
C GLN A 683 -0.78 33.58 13.82
N VAL A 684 -0.23 33.96 12.65
CA VAL A 684 1.19 33.71 12.30
C VAL A 684 2.01 34.99 12.09
N PHE A 685 1.46 36.17 12.41
CA PHE A 685 2.15 37.47 12.27
C PHE A 685 2.36 38.17 13.62
N SER A 686 3.22 37.59 14.45
CA SER A 686 3.72 38.19 15.70
C SER A 686 5.23 38.34 15.63
N PRO A 687 5.80 39.57 15.70
CA PRO A 687 7.25 39.76 15.68
C PRO A 687 7.88 39.29 17.00
N GLN A 688 8.93 38.45 16.92
CA GLN A 688 9.76 38.15 18.09
C GLN A 688 10.67 39.34 18.40
N THR A 689 10.48 39.93 19.58
CA THR A 689 11.33 41.02 20.08
C THR A 689 12.70 40.47 20.52
N VAL A 690 13.74 40.78 19.76
CA VAL A 690 15.14 40.62 20.21
C VAL A 690 15.45 41.69 21.27
N ALA A 691 15.99 41.28 22.42
CA ALA A 691 16.28 42.17 23.55
C ALA A 691 17.74 42.08 23.98
N GLN A 692 18.42 43.22 24.15
CA GLN A 692 19.75 43.38 24.76
C GLN A 692 20.05 44.89 24.99
N PRO A 693 20.95 45.29 25.91
CA PRO A 693 21.00 44.92 27.35
C PRO A 693 21.30 46.11 28.30
N GLY A 694 21.09 45.96 29.62
CA GLY A 694 21.85 46.74 30.63
C GLY A 694 21.19 47.07 31.98
N ALA A 695 21.78 46.56 33.08
CA ALA A 695 21.63 46.95 34.50
C ALA A 695 20.25 46.68 35.19
N ALA A 696 20.17 46.15 36.43
CA ALA A 696 21.18 45.72 37.40
C ALA A 696 20.71 44.51 38.27
N GLN A 697 21.66 43.82 38.90
CA GLN A 697 21.47 42.66 39.79
C GLN A 697 21.38 43.12 41.29
N PRO A 698 20.89 42.28 42.24
CA PRO A 698 21.64 41.12 42.79
C PRO A 698 20.76 39.86 43.02
N GLY A 699 21.29 38.63 43.18
CA GLY A 699 22.68 38.17 43.20
C GLY A 699 22.81 36.65 43.46
N ALA A 700 24.01 36.21 43.89
CA ALA A 700 24.45 34.87 44.35
C ALA A 700 25.05 33.86 43.34
N ALA A 701 26.29 33.41 43.67
CA ALA A 701 27.11 32.27 43.17
C ALA A 701 27.41 32.15 41.65
N GLN A 702 28.65 32.37 41.17
CA GLN A 702 29.84 31.47 41.18
C GLN A 702 29.65 30.15 40.38
N SER A 703 30.58 29.67 39.53
CA SER A 703 31.88 30.20 39.06
C SER A 703 32.46 29.33 37.91
N GLY A 704 33.20 29.89 36.95
CA GLY A 704 34.02 29.10 36.00
C GLY A 704 34.38 29.81 34.68
N ALA A 705 35.66 30.19 34.51
CA ALA A 705 36.28 30.63 33.25
C ALA A 705 37.02 29.44 32.58
N ALA A 706 37.57 29.47 31.35
CA ALA A 706 37.89 30.58 30.44
C ALA A 706 37.94 30.15 28.94
N GLN A 707 37.99 31.15 28.05
CA GLN A 707 38.22 31.15 26.59
C GLN A 707 39.71 30.92 26.18
N PRO A 708 40.13 31.01 24.88
CA PRO A 708 39.53 30.61 23.59
C PRO A 708 40.55 29.99 22.57
N ALA A 709 40.10 29.62 21.34
CA ALA A 709 40.60 30.14 20.03
C ALA A 709 40.72 29.13 18.86
N GLN A 710 40.01 29.46 17.76
CA GLN A 710 40.32 29.37 16.30
C GLN A 710 41.20 28.26 15.68
N GLY A 711 40.74 27.76 14.52
CA GLY A 711 41.58 27.11 13.50
C GLY A 711 40.76 26.57 12.30
N GLU A 712 41.01 27.07 11.09
CA GLU A 712 40.45 26.56 9.82
C GLU A 712 41.06 25.20 9.41
N ALA A 713 40.26 24.31 8.79
CA ALA A 713 40.61 23.57 7.56
C ALA A 713 39.54 22.52 7.19
N ASP A 714 39.35 22.32 5.88
CA ASP A 714 38.61 21.23 5.22
C ASP A 714 39.38 20.94 3.90
N PRO A 715 39.28 19.77 3.22
CA PRO A 715 38.70 18.47 3.61
C PRO A 715 39.74 17.33 3.59
N THR A 716 39.37 16.11 4.01
CA THR A 716 40.07 14.89 3.54
C THR A 716 39.12 13.70 3.37
N ILE A 717 39.28 13.01 2.23
CA ILE A 717 38.58 11.82 1.77
C ILE A 717 38.62 10.66 2.78
N ALA A 718 37.47 9.99 2.99
CA ALA A 718 37.43 8.60 3.43
C ALA A 718 36.26 7.83 2.78
N MET A 719 36.56 6.76 2.06
CA MET A 719 35.61 5.76 1.54
C MET A 719 35.87 4.39 2.23
N PRO A 720 34.98 3.39 2.08
CA PRO A 720 34.59 2.54 3.21
C PRO A 720 35.44 1.27 3.39
N ALA A 721 35.38 0.71 4.61
CA ALA A 721 35.98 -0.57 4.94
C ALA A 721 35.17 -1.75 4.37
N GLN A 722 35.84 -2.67 3.66
CA GLN A 722 35.30 -3.95 3.22
C GLN A 722 35.51 -5.05 4.27
N ALA A 723 34.76 -6.15 4.12
CA ALA A 723 34.85 -7.36 4.93
C ALA A 723 36.13 -8.19 4.67
N PRO A 724 36.51 -9.11 5.58
CA PRO A 724 37.36 -10.27 5.29
C PRO A 724 36.52 -11.54 4.99
N ALA A 725 37.18 -12.53 4.38
CA ALA A 725 36.54 -13.67 3.71
C ALA A 725 36.58 -15.01 4.48
N GLN A 726 36.00 -16.04 3.85
CA GLN A 726 36.00 -17.44 4.28
C GLN A 726 37.36 -18.11 4.06
N ASP A 727 37.69 -19.11 4.90
CA ASP A 727 38.28 -20.38 4.45
C ASP A 727 38.08 -21.49 5.53
N ALA A 728 38.07 -22.76 5.11
CA ALA A 728 37.65 -23.93 5.91
C ALA A 728 38.83 -24.91 6.19
N PRO A 729 38.64 -26.22 6.52
CA PRO A 729 37.64 -26.92 7.32
C PRO A 729 38.27 -27.74 8.49
N GLN A 730 37.46 -28.35 9.39
CA GLN A 730 37.92 -29.46 10.26
C GLN A 730 36.97 -30.67 10.22
N GLN A 731 37.54 -31.88 10.27
CA GLN A 731 36.84 -33.17 10.18
C GLN A 731 36.32 -33.69 11.53
N PRO A 732 35.30 -34.58 11.53
CA PRO A 732 34.67 -35.10 12.75
C PRO A 732 35.37 -36.36 13.31
N ALA A 733 35.29 -36.54 14.64
CA ALA A 733 35.72 -37.75 15.33
C ALA A 733 34.56 -38.74 15.58
N GLN A 734 34.88 -40.04 15.61
CA GLN A 734 33.91 -41.15 15.72
C GLN A 734 33.48 -41.49 17.17
N PRO A 735 32.34 -42.21 17.37
CA PRO A 735 31.83 -42.60 18.68
C PRO A 735 32.37 -43.94 19.20
N GLN A 736 32.25 -44.20 20.50
CA GLN A 736 32.62 -45.46 21.16
C GLN A 736 31.50 -45.98 22.11
N TYR A 737 31.45 -47.30 22.33
CA TYR A 737 30.30 -48.09 22.82
C TYR A 737 30.20 -48.34 24.35
N GLY A 738 28.97 -48.55 24.85
CA GLY A 738 28.62 -49.35 26.06
C GLY A 738 28.39 -48.58 27.38
N GLN A 739 27.52 -48.97 28.33
CA GLN A 739 26.61 -50.13 28.51
C GLN A 739 25.44 -49.81 29.49
N GLN A 740 24.29 -50.50 29.33
CA GLN A 740 23.21 -50.92 30.29
C GLN A 740 22.92 -50.09 31.60
N GLN A 741 21.73 -49.46 31.77
CA GLN A 741 20.44 -49.96 32.37
C GLN A 741 20.35 -49.98 33.93
N PRO A 742 19.15 -49.99 34.57
CA PRO A 742 17.88 -49.25 34.30
C PRO A 742 17.17 -48.68 35.58
N ALA A 743 16.20 -47.77 35.45
CA ALA A 743 15.16 -47.52 36.45
C ALA A 743 13.90 -46.87 35.83
N GLN A 744 12.71 -47.17 36.36
CA GLN A 744 11.39 -46.81 35.81
C GLN A 744 10.58 -45.92 36.81
N PRO A 745 9.30 -45.55 36.59
CA PRO A 745 8.88 -44.14 36.54
C PRO A 745 8.08 -43.66 37.77
N ALA A 746 7.85 -42.34 37.84
CA ALA A 746 6.82 -41.77 38.73
C ALA A 746 6.13 -40.54 38.10
N GLN A 747 4.79 -40.60 38.09
CA GLN A 747 3.81 -39.52 37.93
C GLN A 747 2.64 -39.86 38.89
N PRO A 748 1.69 -38.97 39.16
CA PRO A 748 1.75 -37.50 39.26
C PRO A 748 1.12 -37.01 40.61
N THR A 749 1.01 -35.69 40.85
CA THR A 749 0.11 -35.15 41.88
C THR A 749 -0.52 -33.83 41.43
N GLN A 750 -1.81 -33.63 41.77
CA GLN A 750 -2.65 -32.47 41.44
C GLN A 750 -3.23 -31.84 42.75
N PHE A 751 -4.16 -30.88 42.65
CA PHE A 751 -4.69 -29.93 43.67
C PHE A 751 -3.74 -28.74 43.92
N GLY A 752 -4.15 -27.46 43.95
CA GLY A 752 -5.45 -26.82 44.26
C GLY A 752 -5.31 -26.09 45.62
N ASP A 753 -5.73 -24.85 45.89
CA ASP A 753 -6.58 -23.85 45.19
C ASP A 753 -6.29 -22.41 45.70
N THR A 754 -7.05 -21.42 45.20
CA THR A 754 -7.41 -20.08 45.77
C THR A 754 -6.47 -18.85 45.73
N ASP A 755 -7.03 -17.80 45.10
CA ASP A 755 -7.14 -16.37 45.46
C ASP A 755 -5.91 -15.42 45.53
N GLY A 756 -6.04 -14.28 44.84
CA GLY A 756 -5.11 -13.15 44.87
C GLY A 756 -5.45 -12.06 43.84
N ASP A 757 -6.48 -11.27 44.11
CA ASP A 757 -6.90 -10.10 43.30
C ASP A 757 -5.95 -8.87 43.51
N VAL A 758 -6.16 -7.81 42.70
CA VAL A 758 -5.63 -6.42 42.78
C VAL A 758 -4.66 -5.95 41.66
N LEU A 759 -5.26 -5.25 40.69
CA LEU A 759 -4.85 -4.01 40.02
C LEU A 759 -3.38 -3.51 40.14
N GLN A 760 -2.71 -3.38 38.99
CA GLN A 760 -2.29 -2.07 38.45
C GLN A 760 -2.14 -2.10 36.93
#